data_AF-A0A969U940-F1
#
_entry.id   AF-A0A969U940-F1
#
_cell.length_a   1.000
_cell.length_b   1.000
_cell.length_c   1.000
_cell.angle_alpha   90.00
_cell.angle_beta   90.00
_cell.angle_gamma   90.00
#
_symmetry.space_group_name_H-M   'P 1'
#
loop_
_entity.id
_entity.type
_entity.pdbx_description
1 polymer ?
#
loop_
_entity_poly.entity_id
_entity_poly.type
_entity_poly.pdbx_seq_one_letter_code
_entity_poly.pdbx_strand_id
1 'polypeptide(L)'
;MAKIALLIGISDYGEGLSSLPGTLQDIQEMQRVLQSSQIGSFDEVRMLPNLDRMEMESAIEILFTEDRNRDDLILLYFSGHGIRDDKDGTLYFATRGTKKNNQGRILTSTVIPSSALQRYMSQSCSKRQVLILDCCFSGAFANDMKAKQVEETIDIKAQLGGEGRAVLTSSTATQASYEKEGASIYTRYLVQGLETGAADQDNDGKISIDELHEYAKDKVQEEAPTMQPEIYTVREGHKIWIARAPQDDPKLVYRKELDEVAKKKRGELSVIVQQALNIRWQELGLSSQDAEFIKTEVLQPYRMFEAKLAEFEQAVKEILNQAPQITSESLDDLQYLQRVLKLRDEDVLPVLSRYSLYSAPLHTSTTDEDESISKSPVNDLENDIGMSDLQKPIELIIPSQPQDLPKLDASNQVEPLGTDTHSPTEPQSPLQQLPPSSQPGVSEPPSRSTPSSQEIFLKFVLVAALLLGVIWLIQEAVKWAIGNRLDPILAPTYSPKPVENLISAGDNEDLYGSRRRSLDLGYRDLQIKGIQEFRAKNYRVAEGIFKAIRETTVEGDKENNFSIPQKDPEILIFQNNSKARLNQQNQQGSPIYTIAAAVPLSNAEGVPFNIGQQILFGVAQAQAEALKQEINLEVVIANDRNLPNQAQELAKALSNPSIRGFDQQQREVLAIVGHYSSTVTCAALSSYNEARLAVISPLSSRTDLRSKCGGDNVFFRTTSSSALEAKALVNYLKTKSRIDTPKVAVFYKKGEGFSQDLFNKFKEDLDRNGITQVSPFDLSNPGEIENSTNRLSDFNVLAIFPDGRTTDDEAFQRALDIIKLDAGKRLILGSNPLYDWKVVSGENLVARQSNENQPNENQLRVLSSNPGKGLVLAVDWLSGCGSKADFVREAKRLWLGPPNRISALSYEAVQVIVARLEQRQVTRAEIIEALGSSENKVNSDVFQNKTISFAPNGDRNEIENRILVTPYQYQDNQFGPVPGEQSCSP
;
A
#
# COMPACT_ATOMS: atom_id res chain seq x y z
N MET A 1 -37.37 4.02 18.60
CA MET A 1 -35.90 4.00 18.61
C MET A 1 -35.46 5.06 19.58
N ALA A 2 -34.94 4.62 20.72
CA ALA A 2 -34.29 5.49 21.69
C ALA A 2 -32.78 5.58 21.38
N LYS A 3 -32.18 6.73 21.63
CA LYS A 3 -30.74 6.97 21.67
C LYS A 3 -30.30 7.15 23.13
N ILE A 4 -29.51 6.22 23.63
CA ILE A 4 -29.13 6.13 25.04
C ILE A 4 -27.61 6.18 25.13
N ALA A 5 -27.08 7.08 25.95
CA ALA A 5 -25.65 7.21 26.19
C ALA A 5 -25.31 7.12 27.69
N LEU A 6 -24.24 6.37 28.00
CA LEU A 6 -23.57 6.39 29.29
C LEU A 6 -22.18 6.99 29.11
N LEU A 7 -21.90 8.04 29.87
CA LEU A 7 -20.63 8.75 29.86
C LEU A 7 -19.94 8.53 31.21
N ILE A 8 -18.87 7.75 31.22
CA ILE A 8 -18.10 7.43 32.42
C ILE A 8 -16.78 8.17 32.35
N GLY A 9 -16.49 8.96 33.38
CA GLY A 9 -15.23 9.68 33.49
C GLY A 9 -14.60 9.48 34.86
N ILE A 10 -13.39 8.94 34.92
CA ILE A 10 -12.64 8.78 36.17
C ILE A 10 -11.49 9.80 36.20
N SER A 11 -11.65 10.86 36.98
CA SER A 11 -10.68 11.94 37.15
C SER A 11 -9.85 11.81 38.43
N ASP A 12 -10.39 11.16 39.46
CA ASP A 12 -9.77 10.97 40.78
C ASP A 12 -9.63 9.47 41.09
N TYR A 13 -8.39 9.05 41.41
CA TYR A 13 -7.99 7.67 41.68
C TYR A 13 -7.42 7.48 43.09
N GLY A 14 -7.56 8.49 43.98
CA GLY A 14 -6.92 8.48 45.28
C GLY A 14 -5.39 8.29 45.21
N GLU A 15 -4.85 7.40 46.03
CA GLU A 15 -3.40 7.09 46.06
C GLU A 15 -2.96 6.06 44.99
N GLY A 16 -3.88 5.50 44.21
CA GLY A 16 -3.59 4.37 43.33
C GLY A 16 -2.96 4.74 41.98
N LEU A 17 -3.43 5.82 41.36
CA LEU A 17 -2.99 6.33 40.06
C LEU A 17 -2.98 7.87 40.07
N SER A 18 -2.31 8.48 39.10
CA SER A 18 -2.33 9.94 38.94
C SER A 18 -3.71 10.43 38.50
N SER A 19 -4.16 11.55 39.06
CA SER A 19 -5.42 12.22 38.67
C SER A 19 -5.41 12.67 37.20
N LEU A 20 -6.60 12.65 36.58
CA LEU A 20 -6.87 13.12 35.22
C LEU A 20 -8.01 14.15 35.27
N PRO A 21 -7.75 15.40 35.70
CA PRO A 21 -8.81 16.39 35.92
C PRO A 21 -9.61 16.72 34.64
N GLY A 22 -8.99 16.60 33.46
CA GLY A 22 -9.65 16.81 32.16
C GLY A 22 -10.80 15.86 31.86
N THR A 23 -10.78 14.65 32.43
CA THR A 23 -11.82 13.63 32.21
C THR A 23 -13.21 14.08 32.65
N LEU A 24 -13.33 14.95 33.66
CA LEU A 24 -14.64 15.50 34.04
C LEU A 24 -15.16 16.48 32.99
N GLN A 25 -14.27 17.28 32.39
CA GLN A 25 -14.62 18.19 31.31
C GLN A 25 -15.01 17.42 30.04
N ASP A 26 -14.28 16.35 29.73
CA ASP A 26 -14.55 15.47 28.58
C ASP A 26 -16.01 14.95 28.59
N ILE A 27 -16.46 14.38 29.71
CA ILE A 27 -17.83 13.84 29.82
C ILE A 27 -18.88 14.94 29.84
N GLN A 28 -18.56 16.14 30.34
CA GLN A 28 -19.48 17.30 30.33
C GLN A 28 -19.68 17.83 28.89
N GLU A 29 -18.60 17.97 28.14
CA GLU A 29 -18.66 18.42 26.75
C GLU A 29 -19.36 17.39 25.86
N MET A 30 -19.06 16.10 26.04
CA MET A 30 -19.78 15.04 25.35
C MET A 30 -21.27 15.01 25.70
N GLN A 31 -21.62 15.20 26.97
CA GLN A 31 -23.02 15.28 27.38
C GLN A 31 -23.74 16.40 26.64
N ARG A 32 -23.13 17.58 26.57
CA ARG A 32 -23.68 18.77 25.92
C ARG A 32 -24.04 18.54 24.46
N VAL A 33 -23.12 17.97 23.66
CA VAL A 33 -23.37 17.73 22.23
C VAL A 33 -24.33 16.57 21.96
N LEU A 34 -24.31 15.52 22.78
CA LEU A 34 -25.22 14.38 22.64
C LEU A 34 -26.65 14.73 23.03
N GLN A 35 -26.85 15.49 24.12
CA GLN A 35 -28.19 15.91 24.59
C GLN A 35 -28.81 17.02 23.72
N SER A 36 -27.99 17.81 23.02
CA SER A 36 -28.50 18.89 22.18
C SER A 36 -29.50 18.39 21.15
N SER A 37 -30.72 18.95 21.16
CA SER A 37 -31.79 18.62 20.22
C SER A 37 -31.49 19.03 18.77
N GLN A 38 -30.45 19.85 18.57
CA GLN A 38 -30.00 20.26 17.23
C GLN A 38 -28.84 19.40 16.70
N ILE A 39 -28.11 18.71 17.58
CA ILE A 39 -26.91 17.94 17.25
C ILE A 39 -27.18 16.44 17.43
N GLY A 40 -26.95 15.88 18.62
CA GLY A 40 -27.07 14.44 18.88
C GLY A 40 -28.50 13.93 19.04
N SER A 41 -29.36 14.73 19.68
CA SER A 41 -30.75 14.37 20.04
C SER A 41 -30.86 13.04 20.77
N PHE A 42 -29.99 12.78 21.75
CA PHE A 42 -30.08 11.59 22.59
C PHE A 42 -31.22 11.72 23.60
N ASP A 43 -32.04 10.66 23.73
CA ASP A 43 -33.19 10.62 24.63
C ASP A 43 -32.75 10.52 26.10
N GLU A 44 -31.68 9.76 26.34
CA GLU A 44 -31.08 9.62 27.67
C GLU A 44 -29.55 9.74 27.56
N VAL A 45 -28.97 10.62 28.36
CA VAL A 45 -27.51 10.75 28.50
C VAL A 45 -27.18 10.81 29.99
N ARG A 46 -26.63 9.72 30.51
CA ARG A 46 -26.27 9.57 31.92
C ARG A 46 -24.76 9.80 32.08
N MET A 47 -24.39 10.84 32.82
CA MET A 47 -23.00 11.14 33.17
C MET A 47 -22.68 10.61 34.56
N LEU A 48 -21.64 9.78 34.69
CA LEU A 48 -21.22 9.18 35.96
C LEU A 48 -19.71 9.40 36.19
N PRO A 49 -19.34 10.41 37.01
CA PRO A 49 -17.95 10.65 37.35
C PRO A 49 -17.47 9.76 38.51
N ASN A 50 -16.19 9.35 38.48
CA ASN A 50 -15.45 8.78 39.60
C ASN A 50 -16.11 7.57 40.29
N LEU A 51 -16.67 6.65 39.50
CA LEU A 51 -17.27 5.42 40.02
C LEU A 51 -16.23 4.43 40.56
N ASP A 52 -16.61 3.71 41.62
CA ASP A 52 -15.89 2.50 42.04
C ASP A 52 -16.28 1.30 41.16
N ARG A 53 -15.50 0.21 41.23
CA ARG A 53 -15.66 -0.96 40.34
C ARG A 53 -17.08 -1.49 40.26
N MET A 54 -17.72 -1.74 41.41
CA MET A 54 -19.04 -2.37 41.44
C MET A 54 -20.09 -1.48 40.77
N GLU A 55 -20.07 -0.19 41.08
CA GLU A 55 -20.99 0.80 40.52
C GLU A 55 -20.78 0.96 39.01
N MET A 56 -19.52 1.01 38.57
CA MET A 56 -19.16 1.12 37.16
C MET A 56 -19.57 -0.12 36.36
N GLU A 57 -19.30 -1.32 36.88
CA GLU A 57 -19.66 -2.58 36.22
C GLU A 57 -21.18 -2.73 36.12
N SER A 58 -21.92 -2.42 37.19
CA SER A 58 -23.38 -2.42 37.18
C SER A 58 -23.97 -1.38 36.22
N ALA A 59 -23.41 -0.18 36.16
CA ALA A 59 -23.89 0.85 35.21
C ALA A 59 -23.68 0.43 33.75
N ILE A 60 -22.55 -0.21 33.44
CA ILE A 60 -22.27 -0.76 32.11
C ILE A 60 -23.23 -1.90 31.78
N GLU A 61 -23.45 -2.83 32.71
CA GLU A 61 -24.39 -3.93 32.51
C GLU A 61 -25.80 -3.40 32.20
N ILE A 62 -26.33 -2.52 33.04
CA ILE A 62 -27.64 -1.85 32.86
C ILE A 62 -27.75 -1.16 31.51
N LEU A 63 -26.69 -0.44 31.07
CA LEU A 63 -26.69 0.22 29.76
C LEU A 63 -26.97 -0.77 28.62
N PHE A 64 -26.34 -1.94 28.65
CA PHE A 64 -26.43 -2.90 27.54
C PHE A 64 -27.60 -3.89 27.66
N THR A 65 -28.04 -4.24 28.88
CA THR A 65 -28.96 -5.37 29.09
C THR A 65 -30.38 -5.00 29.52
N GLU A 66 -30.61 -3.86 30.16
CA GLU A 66 -31.92 -3.51 30.73
C GLU A 66 -32.80 -2.78 29.70
N ASP A 67 -34.00 -3.30 29.39
CA ASP A 67 -35.02 -2.66 28.54
C ASP A 67 -34.49 -2.05 27.22
N ARG A 68 -33.72 -2.83 26.44
CA ARG A 68 -33.20 -2.41 25.11
C ARG A 68 -33.96 -3.04 23.97
N ASN A 69 -34.41 -2.21 23.03
CA ASN A 69 -34.98 -2.69 21.77
C ASN A 69 -33.89 -2.87 20.72
N ARG A 70 -34.21 -3.67 19.70
CA ARG A 70 -33.29 -4.01 18.60
C ARG A 70 -32.77 -2.77 17.86
N ASP A 71 -33.62 -1.77 17.68
CA ASP A 71 -33.34 -0.59 16.88
C ASP A 71 -32.71 0.56 17.67
N ASP A 72 -32.65 0.47 19.00
CA ASP A 72 -32.12 1.52 19.86
C ASP A 72 -30.62 1.72 19.60
N LEU A 73 -30.14 2.96 19.68
CA LEU A 73 -28.71 3.28 19.60
C LEU A 73 -28.16 3.36 21.03
N ILE A 74 -27.17 2.52 21.34
CA ILE A 74 -26.48 2.51 22.63
C ILE A 74 -25.08 3.08 22.43
N LEU A 75 -24.72 4.09 23.22
CA LEU A 75 -23.38 4.67 23.25
C LEU A 75 -22.77 4.54 24.64
N LEU A 76 -21.60 3.91 24.74
CA LEU A 76 -20.75 3.99 25.93
C LEU A 76 -19.53 4.85 25.60
N TYR A 77 -19.33 5.92 26.37
CA TYR A 77 -18.12 6.74 26.34
C TYR A 77 -17.38 6.56 27.65
N PHE A 78 -16.10 6.19 27.58
CA PHE A 78 -15.23 6.06 28.74
C PHE A 78 -14.00 6.96 28.56
N SER A 79 -13.75 7.86 29.52
CA SER A 79 -12.51 8.62 29.66
C SER A 79 -11.84 8.30 30.99
N GLY A 80 -10.53 8.00 30.97
CA GLY A 80 -9.76 7.64 32.16
C GLY A 80 -8.52 6.79 31.86
N HIS A 81 -7.96 6.15 32.88
CA HIS A 81 -6.81 5.26 32.72
C HIS A 81 -7.23 3.91 32.14
N GLY A 82 -6.57 3.50 31.05
CA GLY A 82 -6.57 2.14 30.54
C GLY A 82 -5.24 1.48 30.90
N ILE A 83 -5.29 0.29 31.50
CA ILE A 83 -4.09 -0.45 31.90
C ILE A 83 -4.06 -1.77 31.17
N ARG A 84 -2.99 -2.02 30.42
CA ARG A 84 -2.71 -3.31 29.82
C ARG A 84 -1.87 -4.17 30.77
N ASP A 85 -2.24 -5.42 30.97
CA ASP A 85 -1.40 -6.41 31.67
C ASP A 85 -0.34 -6.93 30.69
N ASP A 86 0.94 -6.78 31.05
CA ASP A 86 2.07 -7.18 30.20
C ASP A 86 2.16 -8.70 30.00
N LYS A 87 1.53 -9.51 30.86
CA LYS A 87 1.62 -10.98 30.78
C LYS A 87 0.68 -11.59 29.77
N ASP A 88 -0.57 -11.14 29.75
CA ASP A 88 -1.63 -11.72 28.92
C ASP A 88 -2.23 -10.73 27.92
N GLY A 89 -1.79 -9.45 27.97
CA GLY A 89 -2.24 -8.40 27.08
C GLY A 89 -3.62 -7.84 27.40
N THR A 90 -4.29 -8.29 28.47
CA THR A 90 -5.65 -7.88 28.82
C THR A 90 -5.71 -6.39 29.13
N LEU A 91 -6.67 -5.68 28.51
CA LEU A 91 -6.99 -4.31 28.85
C LEU A 91 -7.94 -4.25 30.06
N TYR A 92 -7.60 -3.42 31.02
CA TYR A 92 -8.41 -3.09 32.19
C TYR A 92 -8.77 -1.61 32.20
N PHE A 93 -10.03 -1.30 32.44
CA PHE A 93 -10.51 0.05 32.70
C PHE A 93 -10.35 0.37 34.19
N ALA A 94 -9.62 1.43 34.49
CA ALA A 94 -9.42 1.88 35.85
C ALA A 94 -10.70 2.49 36.43
N THR A 95 -10.90 2.28 37.72
CA THR A 95 -11.99 2.82 38.54
C THR A 95 -11.41 3.75 39.62
N ARG A 96 -12.24 4.52 40.33
CA ARG A 96 -11.81 5.37 41.45
C ARG A 96 -11.00 4.60 42.49
N GLY A 97 -11.45 3.40 42.84
CA GLY A 97 -10.80 2.51 43.82
C GLY A 97 -9.63 1.68 43.31
N THR A 98 -9.06 1.99 42.12
CA THR A 98 -7.94 1.23 41.54
C THR A 98 -6.73 1.26 42.46
N LYS A 99 -6.15 0.10 42.77
CA LYS A 99 -4.99 0.00 43.67
C LYS A 99 -3.85 -0.79 43.03
N LYS A 100 -2.62 -0.44 43.42
CA LYS A 100 -1.41 -1.21 43.15
C LYS A 100 -0.96 -1.94 44.42
N ASN A 101 -0.36 -3.11 44.25
CA ASN A 101 0.33 -3.82 45.32
C ASN A 101 1.74 -3.23 45.54
N ASN A 102 2.47 -3.73 46.54
CA ASN A 102 3.82 -3.27 46.88
C ASN A 102 4.86 -3.44 45.75
N GLN A 103 4.55 -4.21 44.70
CA GLN A 103 5.39 -4.41 43.53
C GLN A 103 4.98 -3.49 42.35
N GLY A 104 4.07 -2.54 42.58
CA GLY A 104 3.56 -1.63 41.55
C GLY A 104 2.55 -2.26 40.59
N ARG A 105 2.14 -3.52 40.79
CA ARG A 105 1.15 -4.21 39.94
C ARG A 105 -0.28 -3.91 40.38
N ILE A 106 -1.18 -3.76 39.42
CA ILE A 106 -2.60 -3.48 39.70
C ILE A 106 -3.30 -4.69 40.31
N LEU A 107 -4.14 -4.42 41.30
CA LEU A 107 -5.03 -5.40 41.88
C LEU A 107 -6.24 -5.58 40.96
N THR A 108 -6.30 -6.70 40.24
CA THR A 108 -7.35 -6.99 39.26
C THR A 108 -8.76 -6.97 39.85
N SER A 109 -8.92 -7.13 41.18
CA SER A 109 -10.18 -6.96 41.90
C SER A 109 -10.71 -5.52 41.94
N THR A 110 -9.89 -4.52 41.59
CA THR A 110 -10.23 -3.08 41.64
C THR A 110 -10.46 -2.43 40.27
N VAL A 111 -10.35 -3.20 39.19
CA VAL A 111 -10.48 -2.71 37.80
C VAL A 111 -11.46 -3.56 36.99
N ILE A 112 -11.98 -3.04 35.88
CA ILE A 112 -12.92 -3.78 35.01
C ILE A 112 -12.16 -4.33 33.79
N PRO A 113 -12.12 -5.65 33.57
CA PRO A 113 -11.49 -6.20 32.37
C PRO A 113 -12.33 -5.92 31.12
N SER A 114 -11.67 -5.72 29.98
CA SER A 114 -12.30 -5.56 28.65
C SER A 114 -13.28 -6.69 28.33
N SER A 115 -12.97 -7.91 28.77
CA SER A 115 -13.80 -9.11 28.58
C SER A 115 -15.18 -9.01 29.25
N ALA A 116 -15.30 -8.31 30.38
CA ALA A 116 -16.60 -8.07 31.02
C ALA A 116 -17.46 -7.15 30.17
N LEU A 117 -16.89 -6.04 29.69
CA LEU A 117 -17.58 -5.11 28.78
C LEU A 117 -18.01 -5.80 27.48
N GLN A 118 -17.14 -6.61 26.86
CA GLN A 118 -17.47 -7.39 25.67
C GLN A 118 -18.64 -8.35 25.90
N ARG A 119 -18.72 -8.96 27.09
CA ARG A 119 -19.83 -9.85 27.48
C ARG A 119 -21.16 -9.08 27.56
N TYR A 120 -21.19 -7.90 28.17
CA TYR A 120 -22.41 -7.10 28.23
C TYR A 120 -22.85 -6.63 26.84
N MET A 121 -21.90 -6.16 26.01
CA MET A 121 -22.17 -5.80 24.62
C MET A 121 -22.74 -6.97 23.80
N SER A 122 -22.25 -8.19 24.01
CA SER A 122 -22.73 -9.39 23.31
C SER A 122 -24.14 -9.81 23.71
N GLN A 123 -24.52 -9.56 24.96
CA GLN A 123 -25.85 -9.87 25.50
C GLN A 123 -26.91 -8.81 25.15
N SER A 124 -26.50 -7.63 24.67
CA SER A 124 -27.44 -6.56 24.35
C SER A 124 -28.36 -6.89 23.18
N CYS A 125 -29.65 -6.59 23.33
CA CYS A 125 -30.64 -6.74 22.27
C CYS A 125 -30.48 -5.72 21.14
N SER A 126 -29.92 -4.53 21.43
CA SER A 126 -29.66 -3.49 20.43
C SER A 126 -28.63 -3.95 19.41
N LYS A 127 -28.92 -3.70 18.13
CA LYS A 127 -28.01 -3.96 17.01
C LYS A 127 -27.15 -2.75 16.63
N ARG A 128 -27.22 -1.64 17.38
CA ARG A 128 -26.49 -0.40 17.10
C ARG A 128 -25.75 0.04 18.36
N GLN A 129 -24.50 -0.36 18.45
CA GLN A 129 -23.70 -0.13 19.65
C GLN A 129 -22.43 0.64 19.28
N VAL A 130 -22.22 1.79 19.92
CA VAL A 130 -21.03 2.61 19.77
C VAL A 130 -20.29 2.62 21.10
N LEU A 131 -18.99 2.32 21.05
CA LEU A 131 -18.09 2.41 22.17
C LEU A 131 -16.99 3.42 21.83
N ILE A 132 -16.80 4.43 22.66
CA ILE A 132 -15.72 5.41 22.51
C ILE A 132 -14.84 5.29 23.75
N LEU A 133 -13.59 4.87 23.54
CA LEU A 133 -12.60 4.65 24.58
C LEU A 133 -11.51 5.71 24.48
N ASP A 134 -11.58 6.68 25.38
CA ASP A 134 -10.56 7.70 25.56
C ASP A 134 -9.63 7.34 26.72
N CYS A 135 -8.79 6.35 26.47
CA CYS A 135 -7.85 5.84 27.47
C CYS A 135 -6.62 5.19 26.80
N CYS A 136 -5.51 5.11 27.53
CA CYS A 136 -4.30 4.40 27.09
C CYS A 136 -4.61 2.95 26.69
N PHE A 137 -3.90 2.44 25.68
CA PHE A 137 -4.03 1.06 25.21
C PHE A 137 -5.44 0.65 24.76
N SER A 138 -6.33 1.63 24.50
CA SER A 138 -7.71 1.39 24.09
C SER A 138 -7.83 0.53 22.82
N GLY A 139 -6.87 0.63 21.88
CA GLY A 139 -6.80 -0.25 20.70
C GLY A 139 -6.68 -1.76 21.01
N ALA A 140 -6.21 -2.16 22.19
CA ALA A 140 -6.16 -3.57 22.59
C ALA A 140 -7.57 -4.18 22.74
N PHE A 141 -8.57 -3.37 23.11
CA PHE A 141 -9.97 -3.81 23.26
C PHE A 141 -10.54 -4.40 21.97
N ALA A 142 -10.22 -3.79 20.82
CA ALA A 142 -10.83 -4.14 19.55
C ALA A 142 -10.12 -5.29 18.82
N ASN A 143 -8.82 -5.49 19.09
CA ASN A 143 -8.09 -6.69 18.64
C ASN A 143 -8.70 -7.98 19.22
N ASP A 144 -9.16 -7.93 20.47
CA ASP A 144 -9.87 -9.02 21.13
C ASP A 144 -11.27 -9.28 20.53
N MET A 145 -11.97 -8.22 20.07
CA MET A 145 -13.28 -8.34 19.43
C MET A 145 -13.22 -8.97 18.03
N LYS A 146 -12.24 -8.56 17.20
CA LYS A 146 -12.00 -9.12 15.86
C LYS A 146 -11.70 -10.63 15.91
N ALA A 147 -11.27 -11.14 17.07
CA ALA A 147 -10.90 -12.54 17.23
C ALA A 147 -12.05 -13.54 17.38
N LYS A 148 -13.23 -13.09 17.84
CA LYS A 148 -14.35 -13.96 18.24
C LYS A 148 -15.56 -13.92 17.31
N GLN A 149 -15.56 -13.10 16.26
CA GLN A 149 -16.75 -12.81 15.44
C GLN A 149 -16.93 -13.65 14.16
N VAL A 150 -16.18 -14.74 13.99
CA VAL A 150 -16.23 -15.59 12.79
C VAL A 150 -17.55 -16.40 12.68
N GLU A 151 -18.48 -16.33 13.64
CA GLU A 151 -19.58 -17.29 13.74
C GLU A 151 -21.03 -16.82 13.47
N GLU A 152 -21.38 -15.54 13.27
CA GLU A 152 -22.81 -15.16 13.12
C GLU A 152 -23.15 -14.05 12.09
N THR A 153 -23.66 -14.46 10.92
CA THR A 153 -24.32 -13.59 9.94
C THR A 153 -25.83 -13.90 9.84
N ILE A 154 -26.67 -12.89 10.08
CA ILE A 154 -28.07 -12.86 9.65
C ILE A 154 -28.27 -11.55 8.89
N ASP A 155 -28.83 -11.69 7.70
CA ASP A 155 -29.18 -10.70 6.69
C ASP A 155 -30.37 -9.82 7.12
N ILE A 156 -30.23 -8.48 7.10
CA ILE A 156 -31.32 -7.53 6.85
C ILE A 156 -30.73 -6.23 6.27
N LYS A 157 -31.22 -5.81 5.08
CA LYS A 157 -30.99 -4.48 4.50
C LYS A 157 -32.11 -3.49 4.84
N ALA A 158 -31.66 -2.26 5.13
CA ALA A 158 -32.27 -0.95 4.87
C ALA A 158 -33.64 -0.60 5.49
N GLN A 159 -33.60 0.22 6.55
CA GLN A 159 -34.40 1.47 6.60
C GLN A 159 -34.06 2.46 7.74
N LEU A 160 -33.05 2.21 8.55
CA LEU A 160 -32.61 3.08 9.63
C LEU A 160 -31.08 2.90 9.73
N GLY A 161 -30.28 3.94 10.01
CA GLY A 161 -28.79 3.94 9.96
C GLY A 161 -28.08 2.65 10.42
N GLY A 162 -26.88 2.40 9.89
CA GLY A 162 -26.22 1.07 9.82
C GLY A 162 -26.39 0.19 11.06
N GLU A 163 -26.77 -1.08 10.86
CA GLU A 163 -26.74 -2.08 11.94
C GLU A 163 -25.29 -2.55 12.16
N GLY A 164 -24.84 -2.58 13.41
CA GLY A 164 -23.49 -3.04 13.73
C GLY A 164 -22.94 -2.54 15.06
N ARG A 165 -21.64 -2.76 15.25
CA ARG A 165 -20.88 -2.22 16.39
C ARG A 165 -19.75 -1.34 15.87
N ALA A 166 -19.49 -0.24 16.55
CA ALA A 166 -18.31 0.60 16.31
C ALA A 166 -17.57 0.82 17.63
N VAL A 167 -16.25 0.64 17.62
CA VAL A 167 -15.35 0.95 18.73
C VAL A 167 -14.32 1.97 18.25
N LEU A 168 -14.29 3.12 18.91
CA LEU A 168 -13.37 4.23 18.64
C LEU A 168 -12.37 4.30 19.78
N THR A 169 -11.09 4.44 19.46
CA THR A 169 -10.00 4.41 20.46
C THR A 169 -9.09 5.62 20.26
N SER A 170 -8.77 6.35 21.33
CA SER A 170 -7.89 7.53 21.25
C SER A 170 -6.40 7.18 21.03
N SER A 171 -6.01 5.92 21.24
CA SER A 171 -4.66 5.40 21.02
C SER A 171 -4.65 3.97 20.47
N THR A 172 -3.53 3.57 19.87
CA THR A 172 -3.30 2.18 19.42
C THR A 172 -3.13 1.22 20.60
N ALA A 173 -3.09 -0.09 20.33
CA ALA A 173 -2.90 -1.15 21.32
C ALA A 173 -1.54 -1.14 22.04
N THR A 174 -0.55 -0.41 21.52
CA THR A 174 0.83 -0.37 22.03
C THR A 174 1.23 0.99 22.60
N GLN A 175 0.39 2.01 22.45
CA GLN A 175 0.72 3.38 22.81
C GLN A 175 0.14 3.76 24.18
N ALA A 176 1.02 4.22 25.08
CA ALA A 176 0.62 4.87 26.32
C ALA A 176 0.31 6.36 26.04
N SER A 177 -0.94 6.78 26.27
CA SER A 177 -1.34 8.19 26.18
C SER A 177 -1.19 8.89 27.52
N TYR A 178 0.00 9.42 27.81
CA TYR A 178 0.15 10.33 28.95
C TYR A 178 -0.36 11.72 28.56
N GLU A 179 -1.52 12.12 29.05
CA GLU A 179 -1.97 13.52 29.12
C GLU A 179 -1.93 13.93 30.59
N LYS A 180 -1.17 14.98 30.93
CA LYS A 180 -1.03 15.44 32.31
C LYS A 180 -1.90 16.66 32.64
N GLU A 181 -2.39 17.41 31.67
CA GLU A 181 -3.23 18.60 31.91
C GLU A 181 -4.20 18.89 30.75
N GLY A 182 -5.45 19.25 31.09
CA GLY A 182 -6.50 19.66 30.14
C GLY A 182 -7.45 18.54 29.66
N ALA A 183 -8.54 18.93 28.99
CA ALA A 183 -9.46 18.01 28.30
C ALA A 183 -8.75 17.27 27.16
N SER A 184 -9.12 16.01 26.93
CA SER A 184 -8.46 15.13 25.96
C SER A 184 -8.47 15.72 24.57
N ILE A 185 -7.32 15.62 23.88
CA ILE A 185 -7.19 16.10 22.50
C ILE A 185 -8.19 15.35 21.60
N TYR A 186 -8.38 14.04 21.80
CA TYR A 186 -9.33 13.27 21.00
C TYR A 186 -10.77 13.69 21.26
N THR A 187 -11.16 13.81 22.54
CA THR A 187 -12.53 14.21 22.90
C THR A 187 -12.86 15.63 22.45
N ARG A 188 -11.91 16.56 22.55
CA ARG A 188 -12.06 17.92 22.03
C ARG A 188 -12.46 17.92 20.56
N TYR A 189 -11.78 17.14 19.72
CA TYR A 189 -12.05 17.10 18.29
C TYR A 189 -13.31 16.28 17.93
N LEU A 190 -13.69 15.28 18.73
CA LEU A 190 -15.01 14.64 18.61
C LEU A 190 -16.14 15.66 18.88
N VAL A 191 -16.05 16.40 19.99
CA VAL A 191 -17.03 17.43 20.37
C VAL A 191 -17.10 18.52 19.29
N GLN A 192 -15.95 19.02 18.83
CA GLN A 192 -15.88 20.06 17.80
C GLN A 192 -16.51 19.59 16.48
N GLY A 193 -16.23 18.36 16.04
CA GLY A 193 -16.79 17.79 14.81
C GLY A 193 -18.32 17.69 14.87
N LEU A 194 -18.85 17.27 16.03
CA LEU A 194 -20.28 17.21 16.30
C LEU A 194 -20.93 18.59 16.38
N GLU A 195 -20.33 19.51 17.12
CA GLU A 195 -20.89 20.83 17.39
C GLU A 195 -20.93 21.70 16.14
N THR A 196 -19.88 21.66 15.34
CA THR A 196 -19.75 22.52 14.15
C THR A 196 -20.39 21.91 12.91
N GLY A 197 -20.63 20.60 12.92
CA GLY A 197 -21.02 19.84 11.72
C GLY A 197 -19.86 19.56 10.76
N ALA A 198 -18.62 19.95 11.09
CA ALA A 198 -17.47 19.76 10.23
C ALA A 198 -17.10 18.29 10.01
N ALA A 199 -17.57 17.41 10.88
CA ALA A 199 -17.39 15.98 10.72
C ALA A 199 -18.20 15.39 9.56
N ASP A 200 -19.30 16.01 9.11
CA ASP A 200 -20.05 15.57 7.93
C ASP A 200 -19.17 15.74 6.68
N GLN A 201 -18.59 14.67 6.13
CA GLN A 201 -17.63 14.77 5.04
C GLN A 201 -18.31 14.63 3.68
N ASP A 202 -19.41 13.88 3.59
CA ASP A 202 -20.15 13.69 2.35
C ASP A 202 -21.25 14.76 2.09
N ASN A 203 -21.48 15.65 3.05
CA ASN A 203 -22.45 16.74 3.05
C ASN A 203 -23.91 16.25 2.97
N ASP A 204 -24.22 15.08 3.50
CA ASP A 204 -25.59 14.56 3.53
C ASP A 204 -26.45 15.16 4.68
N GLY A 205 -25.86 16.02 5.53
CA GLY A 205 -26.50 16.65 6.68
C GLY A 205 -26.58 15.76 7.93
N LYS A 206 -25.86 14.63 7.93
CA LYS A 206 -25.72 13.72 9.04
C LYS A 206 -24.23 13.48 9.29
N ILE A 207 -23.93 13.02 10.50
CA ILE A 207 -22.58 12.64 10.90
C ILE A 207 -22.66 11.17 11.27
N SER A 208 -22.06 10.30 10.45
CA SER A 208 -21.84 8.91 10.82
C SER A 208 -20.61 8.75 11.71
N ILE A 209 -20.50 7.61 12.38
CA ILE A 209 -19.44 7.39 13.36
C ILE A 209 -18.04 7.29 12.73
N ASP A 210 -17.94 6.83 11.47
CA ASP A 210 -16.71 6.84 10.66
C ASP A 210 -16.26 8.26 10.31
N GLU A 211 -17.19 9.10 9.87
CA GLU A 211 -16.98 10.52 9.58
C GLU A 211 -16.50 11.30 10.80
N LEU A 212 -17.18 11.10 11.94
CA LEU A 212 -16.76 11.69 13.22
C LEU A 212 -15.36 11.26 13.61
N HIS A 213 -15.04 9.97 13.44
CA HIS A 213 -13.72 9.45 13.74
C HIS A 213 -12.64 10.04 12.83
N GLU A 214 -12.86 10.08 11.52
CA GLU A 214 -11.87 10.55 10.55
C GLU A 214 -11.58 12.04 10.75
N TYR A 215 -12.62 12.86 10.98
CA TYR A 215 -12.45 14.26 11.35
C TYR A 215 -11.60 14.42 12.62
N ALA A 216 -11.96 13.71 13.70
CA ALA A 216 -11.23 13.83 14.96
C ALA A 216 -9.78 13.33 14.83
N LYS A 217 -9.55 12.25 14.08
CA LYS A 217 -8.22 11.70 13.83
C LYS A 217 -7.33 12.66 13.06
N ASP A 218 -7.84 13.28 12.00
CA ASP A 218 -7.11 14.30 11.23
C ASP A 218 -6.66 15.43 12.16
N LYS A 219 -7.57 15.98 12.97
CA LYS A 219 -7.27 17.09 13.88
C LYS A 219 -6.31 16.73 15.01
N VAL A 220 -6.46 15.53 15.59
CA VAL A 220 -5.50 15.01 16.57
C VAL A 220 -4.11 14.92 15.94
N GLN A 221 -3.98 14.46 14.70
CA GLN A 221 -2.68 14.31 14.03
C GLN A 221 -2.06 15.64 13.62
N GLU A 222 -2.88 16.67 13.36
CA GLU A 222 -2.40 18.04 13.13
C GLU A 222 -1.82 18.68 14.41
N GLU A 223 -2.39 18.40 15.60
CA GLU A 223 -1.93 18.95 16.89
C GLU A 223 -0.86 18.08 17.60
N ALA A 224 -0.97 16.76 17.49
CA ALA A 224 -0.18 15.76 18.19
C ALA A 224 0.14 14.58 17.26
N PRO A 225 1.11 14.71 16.34
CA PRO A 225 1.33 13.76 15.24
C PRO A 225 1.66 12.32 15.66
N THR A 226 2.15 12.12 16.89
CA THR A 226 2.40 10.78 17.44
C THR A 226 1.13 10.06 17.88
N MET A 227 0.03 10.77 18.16
CA MET A 227 -1.26 10.15 18.52
C MET A 227 -1.93 9.54 17.29
N GLN A 228 -2.41 8.30 17.45
CA GLN A 228 -3.00 7.51 16.37
C GLN A 228 -4.35 6.94 16.83
N PRO A 229 -5.44 7.75 16.78
CA PRO A 229 -6.78 7.23 16.99
C PRO A 229 -7.15 6.18 15.93
N GLU A 230 -7.93 5.18 16.32
CA GLU A 230 -8.41 4.11 15.44
C GLU A 230 -9.91 3.85 15.59
N ILE A 231 -10.52 3.30 14.53
CA ILE A 231 -11.92 2.85 14.51
C ILE A 231 -11.99 1.37 14.09
N TYR A 232 -12.84 0.63 14.81
CA TYR A 232 -13.07 -0.78 14.60
C TYR A 232 -14.56 -1.04 14.47
N THR A 233 -14.99 -1.57 13.33
CA THR A 233 -16.41 -1.76 13.06
C THR A 233 -16.76 -3.20 12.74
N VAL A 234 -18.01 -3.53 13.01
CA VAL A 234 -18.62 -4.84 12.79
C VAL A 234 -19.92 -4.61 12.02
N ARG A 235 -20.15 -5.36 10.93
CA ARG A 235 -21.28 -5.14 10.00
C ARG A 235 -21.27 -3.71 9.46
N GLU A 236 -22.43 -3.06 9.33
CA GLU A 236 -22.55 -1.66 8.92
C GLU A 236 -22.32 -0.67 10.08
N GLY A 237 -21.62 -1.10 11.14
CA GLY A 237 -21.37 -0.26 12.32
C GLY A 237 -20.70 1.08 12.01
N HIS A 238 -19.96 1.18 10.90
CA HIS A 238 -19.37 2.44 10.43
C HIS A 238 -20.41 3.48 9.97
N LYS A 239 -21.59 3.05 9.50
CA LYS A 239 -22.71 3.94 9.10
C LYS A 239 -23.72 4.21 10.20
N ILE A 240 -23.35 3.96 11.46
CA ILE A 240 -24.20 4.38 12.60
C ILE A 240 -24.22 5.90 12.64
N TRP A 241 -25.41 6.46 12.47
CA TRP A 241 -25.66 7.90 12.53
C TRP A 241 -25.70 8.39 13.99
N ILE A 242 -24.81 9.32 14.33
CA ILE A 242 -24.65 9.82 15.70
C ILE A 242 -25.33 11.20 15.89
N ALA A 243 -25.20 12.13 14.94
CA ALA A 243 -25.65 13.51 15.05
C ALA A 243 -26.02 14.17 13.71
N ARG A 244 -26.80 15.24 13.76
CA ARG A 244 -27.14 16.07 12.58
C ARG A 244 -26.04 17.09 12.32
N ALA A 245 -25.80 17.40 11.05
CA ALA A 245 -25.00 18.53 10.63
C ALA A 245 -25.89 19.63 10.02
N PRO A 246 -25.58 20.92 10.24
CA PRO A 246 -26.27 22.02 9.57
C PRO A 246 -26.12 21.90 8.04
N GLN A 247 -27.23 21.91 7.30
CA GLN A 247 -27.21 21.97 5.83
C GLN A 247 -27.21 23.43 5.37
N ASP A 248 -26.44 23.71 4.31
CA ASP A 248 -26.33 25.03 3.68
C ASP A 248 -25.92 26.17 4.64
N ASP A 249 -25.29 25.86 5.78
CA ASP A 249 -24.79 26.87 6.72
C ASP A 249 -23.51 27.53 6.17
N PRO A 250 -23.52 28.86 5.88
CA PRO A 250 -22.35 29.56 5.38
C PRO A 250 -21.12 29.41 6.28
N LYS A 251 -21.30 29.26 7.61
CA LYS A 251 -20.20 29.04 8.56
C LYS A 251 -19.54 27.68 8.34
N LEU A 252 -20.33 26.65 8.11
CA LEU A 252 -19.83 25.30 7.86
C LEU A 252 -19.10 25.22 6.50
N VAL A 253 -19.66 25.85 5.46
CA VAL A 253 -19.03 25.92 4.13
C VAL A 253 -17.66 26.59 4.23
N TYR A 254 -17.59 27.78 4.83
CA TYR A 254 -16.32 28.51 5.01
C TYR A 254 -15.32 27.73 5.86
N ARG A 255 -15.79 27.07 6.92
CA ARG A 255 -14.97 26.22 7.78
C ARG A 255 -14.33 25.07 6.99
N LYS A 256 -15.10 24.28 6.24
CA LYS A 256 -14.58 23.15 5.45
C LYS A 256 -13.57 23.59 4.41
N GLU A 257 -13.84 24.70 3.71
CA GLU A 257 -12.90 25.27 2.74
C GLU A 257 -11.59 25.72 3.40
N LEU A 258 -11.67 26.37 4.56
CA LEU A 258 -10.50 26.78 5.31
C LEU A 258 -9.71 25.58 5.84
N ASP A 259 -10.41 24.54 6.30
CA ASP A 259 -9.83 23.30 6.81
C ASP A 259 -8.97 22.61 5.76
N GLU A 260 -9.53 22.45 4.55
CA GLU A 260 -8.85 21.88 3.38
C GLU A 260 -7.58 22.66 3.00
N VAL A 261 -7.65 23.98 3.07
CA VAL A 261 -6.53 24.87 2.77
C VAL A 261 -5.45 24.77 3.85
N ALA A 262 -5.85 24.82 5.12
CA ALA A 262 -4.94 24.68 6.26
C ALA A 262 -4.21 23.32 6.22
N LYS A 263 -4.93 22.23 5.93
CA LYS A 263 -4.38 20.88 5.76
C LYS A 263 -3.32 20.80 4.68
N LYS A 264 -3.59 21.37 3.50
CA LYS A 264 -2.62 21.39 2.37
C LYS A 264 -1.36 22.22 2.66
N LYS A 265 -1.45 23.18 3.58
CA LYS A 265 -0.38 24.14 3.87
C LYS A 265 0.19 24.01 5.29
N ARG A 266 -0.20 22.97 6.04
CA ARG A 266 0.20 22.77 7.44
C ARG A 266 -0.03 24.01 8.31
N GLY A 267 -1.18 24.66 8.14
CA GLY A 267 -1.55 25.87 8.89
C GLY A 267 -0.99 27.19 8.34
N GLU A 268 -0.02 27.15 7.41
CA GLU A 268 0.58 28.36 6.84
C GLU A 268 -0.27 28.97 5.71
N LEU A 269 -1.02 30.02 6.03
CA LEU A 269 -1.83 30.73 5.04
C LEU A 269 -1.02 31.83 4.34
N SER A 270 -0.68 31.63 3.07
CA SER A 270 0.00 32.65 2.26
C SER A 270 -0.86 33.92 2.09
N VAL A 271 -0.24 35.05 1.76
CA VAL A 271 -0.96 36.32 1.52
C VAL A 271 -2.07 36.15 0.47
N ILE A 272 -1.80 35.39 -0.60
CA ILE A 272 -2.77 35.12 -1.67
C ILE A 272 -3.95 34.30 -1.15
N VAL A 273 -3.67 33.27 -0.34
CA VAL A 273 -4.71 32.44 0.28
C VAL A 273 -5.57 33.26 1.23
N GLN A 274 -4.95 34.12 2.05
CA GLN A 274 -5.69 35.01 2.95
C GLN A 274 -6.58 36.00 2.17
N GLN A 275 -6.11 36.52 1.03
CA GLN A 275 -6.94 37.34 0.16
C GLN A 275 -8.13 36.58 -0.43
N ALA A 276 -7.92 35.33 -0.89
CA ALA A 276 -8.99 34.49 -1.40
C ALA A 276 -10.04 34.18 -0.33
N LEU A 277 -9.61 33.82 0.88
CA LEU A 277 -10.50 33.59 2.03
C LEU A 277 -11.28 34.85 2.41
N ASN A 278 -10.66 36.04 2.32
CA ASN A 278 -11.31 37.32 2.57
C ASN A 278 -12.45 37.62 1.60
N ILE A 279 -12.28 37.29 0.32
CA ILE A 279 -13.35 37.40 -0.68
C ILE A 279 -14.44 36.37 -0.35
N ARG A 280 -14.03 35.15 -0.01
CA ARG A 280 -14.95 34.02 0.16
C ARG A 280 -15.93 34.18 1.32
N TRP A 281 -15.49 34.63 2.49
CA TRP A 281 -16.44 34.83 3.60
C TRP A 281 -17.43 35.96 3.32
N GLN A 282 -17.05 36.97 2.51
CA GLN A 282 -17.95 38.04 2.08
C GLN A 282 -19.00 37.52 1.09
N GLU A 283 -18.62 36.66 0.13
CA GLU A 283 -19.57 36.00 -0.77
C GLU A 283 -20.59 35.14 -0.02
N LEU A 284 -20.14 34.48 1.05
CA LEU A 284 -20.97 33.66 1.93
C LEU A 284 -21.82 34.49 2.90
N GLY A 285 -21.69 35.82 2.90
CA GLY A 285 -22.45 36.72 3.77
C GLY A 285 -22.12 36.59 5.27
N LEU A 286 -20.94 36.06 5.61
CA LEU A 286 -20.50 35.91 7.00
C LEU A 286 -20.13 37.27 7.62
N SER A 287 -20.19 37.36 8.96
CA SER A 287 -19.59 38.49 9.65
C SER A 287 -18.07 38.32 9.74
N SER A 288 -17.33 39.43 9.81
CA SER A 288 -15.87 39.37 10.01
C SER A 288 -15.50 38.70 11.33
N GLN A 289 -16.36 38.82 12.35
CA GLN A 289 -16.18 38.16 13.64
C GLN A 289 -16.32 36.64 13.52
N ASP A 290 -17.32 36.15 12.79
CA ASP A 290 -17.52 34.72 12.54
C ASP A 290 -16.36 34.14 11.72
N ALA A 291 -15.92 34.86 10.67
CA ALA A 291 -14.83 34.41 9.82
C ALA A 291 -13.50 34.31 10.60
N GLU A 292 -13.20 35.28 11.46
CA GLU A 292 -11.98 35.25 12.29
C GLU A 292 -12.06 34.21 13.41
N PHE A 293 -13.25 33.99 13.98
CA PHE A 293 -13.48 32.92 14.96
C PHE A 293 -13.24 31.54 14.32
N ILE A 294 -13.87 31.27 13.17
CA ILE A 294 -13.67 30.02 12.41
C ILE A 294 -12.21 29.84 12.05
N LYS A 295 -11.55 30.92 11.60
CA LYS A 295 -10.12 30.88 11.27
C LYS A 295 -9.25 30.56 12.47
N THR A 296 -9.55 31.13 13.62
CA THR A 296 -8.82 30.84 14.86
C THR A 296 -9.00 29.38 15.26
N GLU A 297 -10.21 28.85 15.16
CA GLU A 297 -10.52 27.47 15.54
C GLU A 297 -9.91 26.44 14.58
N VAL A 298 -9.99 26.66 13.27
CA VAL A 298 -9.39 25.77 12.25
C VAL A 298 -7.87 25.73 12.33
N LEU A 299 -7.23 26.86 12.64
CA LEU A 299 -5.77 26.94 12.77
C LEU A 299 -5.25 26.53 14.15
N GLN A 300 -6.13 26.32 15.13
CA GLN A 300 -5.76 25.94 16.49
C GLN A 300 -4.84 24.70 16.57
N PRO A 301 -5.10 23.56 15.92
CA PRO A 301 -4.22 22.39 16.00
C PRO A 301 -2.78 22.70 15.59
N TYR A 302 -2.61 23.45 14.49
CA TYR A 302 -1.30 23.87 14.00
C TYR A 302 -0.57 24.80 14.98
N ARG A 303 -1.29 25.76 15.57
CA ARG A 303 -0.71 26.65 16.58
C ARG A 303 -0.29 25.90 17.85
N MET A 304 -1.07 24.89 18.26
CA MET A 304 -0.72 24.04 19.40
C MET A 304 0.52 23.18 19.10
N PHE A 305 0.62 22.64 17.89
CA PHE A 305 1.82 21.93 17.43
C PHE A 305 3.06 22.85 17.42
N GLU A 306 2.93 24.06 16.88
CA GLU A 306 4.01 25.06 16.88
C GLU A 306 4.43 25.47 18.29
N ALA A 307 3.47 25.63 19.21
CA ALA A 307 3.76 25.94 20.61
C ALA A 307 4.55 24.82 21.30
N LYS A 308 4.18 23.55 21.08
CA LYS A 308 4.95 22.39 21.57
C LYS A 308 6.36 22.38 20.99
N LEU A 309 6.51 22.68 19.71
CA LEU A 309 7.83 22.75 19.07
C LEU A 309 8.68 23.89 19.65
N ALA A 310 8.06 25.04 19.94
CA ALA A 310 8.73 26.17 20.59
C ALA A 310 9.14 25.86 22.03
N GLU A 311 8.33 25.11 22.78
CA GLU A 311 8.65 24.64 24.13
C GLU A 311 9.84 23.67 24.11
N PHE A 312 9.84 22.71 23.17
CA PHE A 312 11.00 21.83 22.95
C PHE A 312 12.26 22.63 22.60
N GLU A 313 12.15 23.61 21.71
CA GLU A 313 13.27 24.50 21.35
C GLU A 313 13.76 25.34 22.55
N GLN A 314 12.86 25.76 23.43
CA GLN A 314 13.21 26.51 24.62
C GLN A 314 14.00 25.64 25.62
N ALA A 315 13.60 24.39 25.83
CA ALA A 315 14.35 23.44 26.66
C ALA A 315 15.77 23.19 26.11
N VAL A 316 15.90 23.07 24.78
CA VAL A 316 17.20 22.98 24.10
C VAL A 316 18.07 24.19 24.41
N LYS A 317 17.52 25.41 24.33
CA LYS A 317 18.25 26.65 24.66
C LYS A 317 18.70 26.71 26.12
N GLU A 318 17.85 26.25 27.04
CA GLU A 318 18.14 26.25 28.47
C GLU A 318 19.29 25.29 28.83
N ILE A 319 19.29 24.09 28.25
CA ILE A 319 20.38 23.12 28.41
C ILE A 319 21.70 23.71 27.89
N LEU A 320 21.68 24.31 26.69
CA LEU A 320 22.86 24.95 26.09
C LEU A 320 23.40 26.14 26.88
N ASN A 321 22.53 26.88 27.58
CA ASN A 321 22.93 27.99 28.44
C ASN A 321 23.58 27.51 29.75
N GLN A 322 23.23 26.33 30.24
CA GLN A 322 23.78 25.75 31.47
C GLN A 322 25.10 25.04 31.23
N ALA A 323 25.27 24.39 30.07
CA ALA A 323 26.52 23.74 29.69
C ALA A 323 26.81 23.92 28.19
N PRO A 324 28.04 24.29 27.80
CA PRO A 324 28.43 24.44 26.40
C PRO A 324 28.51 23.12 25.62
N GLN A 325 28.34 21.98 26.29
CA GLN A 325 28.29 20.63 25.71
C GLN A 325 27.13 19.86 26.34
N ILE A 326 26.28 19.25 25.51
CA ILE A 326 25.14 18.45 25.98
C ILE A 326 25.63 17.10 26.53
N THR A 327 25.11 16.70 27.69
CA THR A 327 25.37 15.39 28.31
C THR A 327 24.36 14.35 27.84
N SER A 328 24.67 13.06 28.04
CA SER A 328 23.72 11.96 27.78
C SER A 328 22.43 12.10 28.60
N GLU A 329 22.53 12.55 29.85
CA GLU A 329 21.39 12.82 30.73
C GLU A 329 20.48 13.92 30.15
N SER A 330 21.07 15.00 29.61
CA SER A 330 20.31 16.07 28.94
C SER A 330 19.61 15.58 27.67
N LEU A 331 20.18 14.61 26.96
CA LEU A 331 19.53 13.99 25.78
C LEU A 331 18.36 13.11 26.20
N ASP A 332 18.49 12.33 27.28
CA ASP A 332 17.41 11.53 27.84
C ASP A 332 16.24 12.41 28.31
N ASP A 333 16.56 13.56 28.93
CA ASP A 333 15.57 14.56 29.34
C ASP A 333 14.85 15.20 28.14
N LEU A 334 15.58 15.53 27.06
CA LEU A 334 14.99 16.02 25.82
C LEU A 334 14.10 14.96 25.15
N GLN A 335 14.52 13.69 25.13
CA GLN A 335 13.70 12.59 24.62
C GLN A 335 12.45 12.35 25.50
N TYR A 336 12.57 12.53 26.81
CA TYR A 336 11.42 12.51 27.70
C TYR A 336 10.45 13.65 27.38
N LEU A 337 10.95 14.89 27.27
CA LEU A 337 10.15 16.06 26.92
C LEU A 337 9.48 15.90 25.56
N GLN A 338 10.20 15.41 24.54
CA GLN A 338 9.63 15.12 23.22
C GLN A 338 8.42 14.16 23.30
N ARG A 339 8.54 13.09 24.08
CA ARG A 339 7.44 12.12 24.31
C ARG A 339 6.26 12.73 25.06
N VAL A 340 6.53 13.64 26.00
CA VAL A 340 5.49 14.39 26.72
C VAL A 340 4.76 15.35 25.76
N LEU A 341 5.50 16.06 24.92
CA LEU A 341 4.98 17.02 23.94
C LEU A 341 4.32 16.36 22.71
N LYS A 342 4.38 15.03 22.59
CA LYS A 342 3.78 14.25 21.49
C LYS A 342 4.36 14.58 20.11
N LEU A 343 5.61 15.04 20.05
CA LEU A 343 6.35 15.36 18.83
C LEU A 343 7.05 14.11 18.27
N ARG A 344 7.07 13.95 16.95
CA ARG A 344 7.85 12.90 16.28
C ARG A 344 9.31 13.33 16.16
N ASP A 345 10.19 12.37 15.90
CA ASP A 345 11.61 12.66 15.68
C ASP A 345 11.77 13.67 14.52
N GLU A 346 11.04 13.48 13.42
CA GLU A 346 11.04 14.38 12.27
C GLU A 346 10.58 15.82 12.58
N ASP A 347 9.77 16.01 13.62
CA ASP A 347 9.27 17.33 14.02
C ASP A 347 10.35 18.13 14.76
N VAL A 348 11.17 17.47 15.58
CA VAL A 348 12.22 18.11 16.39
C VAL A 348 13.55 18.23 15.67
N LEU A 349 13.79 17.45 14.62
CA LEU A 349 15.04 17.49 13.83
C LEU A 349 15.43 18.91 13.35
N PRO A 350 14.54 19.76 12.82
CA PRO A 350 14.89 21.12 12.42
C PRO A 350 15.30 22.02 13.59
N VAL A 351 14.77 21.76 14.80
CA VAL A 351 15.18 22.45 16.03
C VAL A 351 16.58 22.00 16.41
N LEU A 352 16.80 20.69 16.57
CA LEU A 352 18.09 20.13 16.97
C LEU A 352 19.23 20.49 15.98
N SER A 353 18.92 20.51 14.69
CA SER A 353 19.86 20.91 13.63
C SER A 353 20.29 22.37 13.74
N ARG A 354 19.39 23.28 14.10
CA ARG A 354 19.69 24.72 14.27
C ARG A 354 20.74 24.99 15.36
N TYR A 355 20.84 24.10 16.35
CA TYR A 355 21.81 24.21 17.44
C TYR A 355 23.01 23.26 17.30
N SER A 356 23.15 22.59 16.15
CA SER A 356 24.23 21.61 15.91
C SER A 356 24.31 20.49 16.96
N LEU A 357 23.18 20.19 17.61
CA LEU A 357 23.06 19.15 18.63
C LEU A 357 22.83 17.76 18.05
N TYR A 358 22.72 17.69 16.72
CA TYR A 358 22.75 16.43 16.00
C TYR A 358 24.20 16.07 15.68
N SER A 359 24.86 15.44 16.65
CA SER A 359 26.12 14.71 16.40
C SER A 359 25.78 13.26 16.06
N ALA A 360 26.41 12.72 15.02
CA ALA A 360 26.45 11.28 14.75
C ALA A 360 26.72 10.48 16.05
N PRO A 361 26.26 9.23 16.19
CA PRO A 361 26.52 8.46 17.40
C PRO A 361 28.01 8.38 17.67
N LEU A 362 28.47 9.02 18.75
CA LEU A 362 29.80 8.83 19.30
C LEU A 362 29.87 7.40 19.83
N HIS A 363 30.76 6.59 19.26
CA HIS A 363 31.16 5.32 19.84
C HIS A 363 31.61 5.55 21.28
N THR A 364 30.81 5.09 22.25
CA THR A 364 31.25 4.97 23.64
C THR A 364 32.14 3.74 23.75
N SER A 365 33.45 3.97 23.76
CA SER A 365 34.40 3.01 24.31
C SER A 365 34.17 2.91 25.82
N THR A 366 33.49 1.87 26.27
CA THR A 366 33.59 1.44 27.66
C THR A 366 34.72 0.43 27.76
N THR A 367 35.81 0.89 28.35
CA THR A 367 36.82 0.06 28.99
C THR A 367 36.16 -0.75 30.10
N ASP A 368 36.24 -2.08 30.03
CA ASP A 368 36.35 -2.91 31.22
C ASP A 368 37.29 -4.09 30.89
N GLU A 369 38.21 -4.29 31.82
CA GLU A 369 39.23 -5.32 31.86
C GLU A 369 38.58 -6.71 32.00
N ASP A 370 38.98 -7.69 31.19
CA ASP A 370 39.27 -9.02 31.74
C ASP A 370 40.16 -9.86 30.84
N GLU A 371 41.04 -10.61 31.50
CA GLU A 371 42.18 -11.33 30.94
C GLU A 371 41.80 -12.60 30.16
N SER A 372 42.64 -12.89 29.15
CA SER A 372 43.28 -14.20 28.92
C SER A 372 42.92 -15.02 27.67
N ILE A 373 44.02 -15.48 27.03
CA ILE A 373 44.21 -16.67 26.17
C ILE A 373 44.09 -16.52 24.63
N SER A 374 45.24 -16.12 24.06
CA SER A 374 46.04 -16.83 23.05
C SER A 374 45.41 -17.28 21.70
N LYS A 375 45.83 -16.63 20.60
CA LYS A 375 46.84 -17.09 19.61
C LYS A 375 46.59 -16.44 18.24
N SER A 376 47.58 -15.67 17.78
CA SER A 376 47.79 -15.28 16.37
C SER A 376 48.13 -16.51 15.49
N PRO A 377 48.16 -16.40 14.15
CA PRO A 377 49.22 -15.64 13.45
C PRO A 377 48.80 -14.79 12.23
N VAL A 378 49.47 -13.62 12.13
CA VAL A 378 50.18 -13.07 10.93
C VAL A 378 49.29 -12.48 9.83
N ASN A 379 49.21 -11.13 9.76
CA ASN A 379 50.05 -10.21 8.96
C ASN A 379 49.91 -10.40 7.45
N ASP A 380 49.38 -9.39 6.76
CA ASP A 380 50.12 -8.67 5.73
C ASP A 380 49.32 -7.44 5.24
N LEU A 381 50.06 -6.36 4.97
CA LEU A 381 49.70 -5.12 4.23
C LEU A 381 49.15 -3.93 5.04
N GLU A 382 50.02 -3.35 5.88
CA GLU A 382 50.16 -1.89 5.95
C GLU A 382 51.38 -1.46 5.12
N ASN A 383 51.15 -0.52 4.19
CA ASN A 383 51.99 0.62 3.83
C ASN A 383 51.74 0.99 2.37
N ASP A 384 50.96 2.04 2.14
CA ASP A 384 51.47 3.12 1.30
C ASP A 384 50.63 4.43 1.41
N ILE A 385 51.38 5.53 1.61
CA ILE A 385 51.05 6.94 1.34
C ILE A 385 50.34 7.75 2.45
N GLY A 386 51.17 8.31 3.34
CA GLY A 386 51.48 9.75 3.35
C GLY A 386 50.38 10.78 3.65
N MET A 387 50.10 11.00 4.94
CA MET A 387 49.52 12.25 5.44
C MET A 387 50.62 13.28 5.73
N SER A 388 50.72 14.34 4.93
CA SER A 388 51.24 15.65 5.35
C SER A 388 50.98 16.69 4.26
N ASP A 389 49.89 17.44 4.37
CA ASP A 389 49.75 18.83 3.92
C ASP A 389 48.27 19.21 3.94
N LEU A 390 47.78 19.78 5.04
CA LEU A 390 46.60 20.67 5.08
C LEU A 390 46.59 21.39 6.44
N GLN A 391 47.61 22.20 6.68
CA GLN A 391 47.53 23.32 7.63
C GLN A 391 47.99 24.58 6.89
N LYS A 392 47.03 25.35 6.39
CA LYS A 392 47.14 26.82 6.21
C LYS A 392 45.75 27.43 5.97
N PRO A 393 45.44 28.58 6.61
CA PRO A 393 44.15 29.26 6.47
C PRO A 393 44.07 29.96 5.10
N ILE A 394 42.92 29.87 4.45
CA ILE A 394 42.63 30.57 3.20
C ILE A 394 42.13 31.98 3.52
N GLU A 395 42.88 32.98 3.07
CA GLU A 395 42.49 34.40 3.04
C GLU A 395 41.33 34.65 2.06
N LEU A 396 40.34 35.43 2.51
CA LEU A 396 39.25 35.94 1.69
C LEU A 396 39.79 36.91 0.62
N ILE A 397 39.61 36.57 -0.66
CA ILE A 397 39.75 37.51 -1.77
C ILE A 397 38.34 37.87 -2.25
N ILE A 398 37.99 39.14 -2.08
CA ILE A 398 36.82 39.81 -2.67
C ILE A 398 37.24 40.38 -4.03
N PRO A 399 36.44 40.17 -5.10
CA PRO A 399 36.40 41.12 -6.20
C PRO A 399 34.98 41.66 -6.45
N SER A 400 34.85 42.96 -6.19
CA SER A 400 34.34 44.04 -7.04
C SER A 400 33.11 43.84 -7.95
N GLN A 401 32.16 44.76 -7.74
CA GLN A 401 31.01 45.20 -8.55
C GLN A 401 31.16 45.17 -10.09
N PRO A 402 30.02 45.23 -10.79
CA PRO A 402 29.81 46.39 -11.67
C PRO A 402 28.44 47.07 -11.49
N GLN A 403 28.47 48.39 -11.32
CA GLN A 403 27.40 49.30 -11.72
C GLN A 403 27.58 49.64 -13.20
N ASP A 404 26.48 49.62 -13.97
CA ASP A 404 26.01 50.81 -14.71
C ASP A 404 24.77 50.46 -15.55
N LEU A 405 23.67 51.17 -15.24
CA LEU A 405 22.50 51.36 -16.09
C LEU A 405 22.76 52.52 -17.06
N PRO A 406 22.05 52.55 -18.19
CA PRO A 406 21.50 53.82 -18.67
C PRO A 406 19.97 53.78 -18.75
N LYS A 407 19.35 54.87 -18.29
CA LYS A 407 17.95 55.28 -18.50
C LYS A 407 17.92 56.54 -19.39
N LEU A 408 16.72 56.80 -19.93
CA LEU A 408 16.17 58.03 -20.58
C LEU A 408 16.40 58.10 -22.10
N ASP A 409 15.47 58.53 -22.96
CA ASP A 409 14.15 59.20 -22.83
C ASP A 409 13.35 58.93 -24.14
N ALA A 410 12.04 58.68 -24.13
CA ALA A 410 10.90 59.62 -24.15
C ALA A 410 10.79 60.53 -25.40
N SER A 411 9.74 60.29 -26.20
CA SER A 411 9.02 61.29 -27.00
C SER A 411 7.66 60.71 -27.42
N ASN A 412 6.56 61.17 -26.81
CA ASN A 412 5.57 62.13 -27.37
C ASN A 412 4.70 61.50 -28.47
N GLN A 413 3.37 61.65 -28.56
CA GLN A 413 2.40 62.51 -27.88
C GLN A 413 0.98 62.20 -28.45
N VAL A 414 -0.08 62.51 -27.66
CA VAL A 414 -1.36 63.14 -28.09
C VAL A 414 -2.55 62.24 -28.57
N GLU A 415 -3.57 62.20 -27.71
CA GLU A 415 -5.03 62.05 -27.96
C GLU A 415 -5.61 63.18 -28.86
N PRO A 416 -6.81 63.12 -29.52
CA PRO A 416 -8.11 62.93 -28.84
C PRO A 416 -9.33 62.38 -29.65
N LEU A 417 -10.43 62.25 -28.89
CA LEU A 417 -11.88 62.08 -29.17
C LEU A 417 -12.50 62.26 -30.58
N GLY A 418 -13.50 61.39 -30.85
CA GLY A 418 -14.82 61.68 -31.50
C GLY A 418 -14.84 61.80 -33.03
N THR A 419 -15.87 61.42 -33.82
CA THR A 419 -17.32 61.25 -33.61
C THR A 419 -18.00 60.56 -34.82
N ASP A 420 -19.05 59.78 -34.52
CA ASP A 420 -20.40 59.70 -35.12
C ASP A 420 -20.78 59.23 -36.54
N THR A 421 -21.98 58.60 -36.50
CA THR A 421 -23.10 58.47 -37.46
C THR A 421 -23.26 57.08 -38.11
N HIS A 422 -24.40 56.36 -38.10
CA HIS A 422 -25.82 56.70 -37.93
C HIS A 422 -26.66 55.50 -37.40
N SER A 423 -27.67 55.79 -36.57
CA SER A 423 -28.98 55.10 -36.40
C SER A 423 -30.08 56.03 -37.01
N PRO A 424 -31.41 55.72 -37.13
CA PRO A 424 -32.30 54.81 -36.38
C PRO A 424 -33.23 53.97 -37.32
N THR A 425 -34.18 53.10 -36.91
CA THR A 425 -35.44 53.35 -36.19
C THR A 425 -36.24 52.04 -36.06
N GLU A 426 -36.95 51.85 -34.94
CA GLU A 426 -38.06 50.89 -34.70
C GLU A 426 -39.39 51.41 -35.32
N PRO A 427 -40.51 50.64 -35.49
CA PRO A 427 -41.32 50.10 -34.37
C PRO A 427 -42.26 48.85 -34.62
N GLN A 428 -42.69 48.24 -33.49
CA GLN A 428 -44.00 47.64 -33.11
C GLN A 428 -44.81 46.58 -33.95
N SER A 429 -45.47 45.67 -33.20
CA SER A 429 -46.24 44.43 -33.52
C SER A 429 -47.61 44.60 -34.24
N PRO A 430 -48.32 43.52 -34.69
CA PRO A 430 -49.17 42.66 -33.81
C PRO A 430 -49.39 41.16 -34.21
N LEU A 431 -50.07 40.43 -33.31
CA LEU A 431 -50.55 39.03 -33.29
C LEU A 431 -51.67 38.67 -34.30
N GLN A 432 -51.80 37.36 -34.67
CA GLN A 432 -53.03 36.50 -34.65
C GLN A 432 -52.90 35.24 -35.58
N GLN A 433 -52.93 34.01 -35.07
CA GLN A 433 -54.07 33.06 -34.84
C GLN A 433 -54.32 32.05 -35.98
N LEU A 434 -54.39 30.75 -35.64
CA LEU A 434 -55.02 29.68 -36.42
C LEU A 434 -55.68 28.65 -35.46
N PRO A 435 -56.96 28.25 -35.66
CA PRO A 435 -57.66 27.28 -34.79
C PRO A 435 -58.10 26.01 -35.59
N PRO A 436 -59.12 25.17 -35.22
CA PRO A 436 -58.91 23.76 -34.81
C PRO A 436 -59.83 22.69 -35.50
N SER A 437 -59.73 21.42 -35.05
CA SER A 437 -60.79 20.37 -34.92
C SER A 437 -61.23 19.45 -36.10
N SER A 438 -61.37 18.15 -35.73
CA SER A 438 -62.36 17.09 -36.12
C SER A 438 -62.31 16.27 -37.46
N GLN A 439 -62.55 14.96 -37.30
CA GLN A 439 -62.80 13.84 -38.27
C GLN A 439 -64.09 14.03 -39.15
N PRO A 440 -64.62 13.07 -39.96
CA PRO A 440 -64.15 11.75 -40.47
C PRO A 440 -64.37 11.50 -42.01
N GLY A 441 -63.93 10.34 -42.54
CA GLY A 441 -64.78 9.54 -43.46
C GLY A 441 -64.32 9.22 -44.90
N VAL A 442 -63.81 7.99 -45.07
CA VAL A 442 -64.12 6.96 -46.12
C VAL A 442 -64.08 7.30 -47.63
N SER A 443 -63.19 6.62 -48.36
CA SER A 443 -63.54 5.79 -49.54
C SER A 443 -62.38 4.85 -49.94
N GLU A 444 -62.68 3.54 -50.05
CA GLU A 444 -61.80 2.44 -50.48
C GLU A 444 -61.26 2.58 -51.91
N PRO A 445 -60.17 1.84 -52.22
CA PRO A 445 -60.17 1.01 -53.43
C PRO A 445 -59.51 -0.39 -53.15
N PRO A 446 -59.22 -1.24 -54.15
CA PRO A 446 -59.90 -2.53 -54.32
C PRO A 446 -59.04 -3.75 -53.95
N SER A 447 -59.71 -4.90 -53.92
CA SER A 447 -59.22 -6.26 -53.68
C SER A 447 -57.94 -6.65 -54.45
N ARG A 448 -56.99 -7.29 -53.74
CA ARG A 448 -56.00 -8.22 -54.32
C ARG A 448 -55.76 -9.44 -53.43
N SER A 449 -55.61 -10.56 -54.13
CA SER A 449 -55.40 -11.94 -53.73
C SER A 449 -54.37 -12.18 -52.63
N THR A 450 -54.70 -13.09 -51.71
CA THR A 450 -53.86 -13.60 -50.62
C THR A 450 -52.75 -14.52 -51.12
N PRO A 451 -51.48 -14.33 -50.72
CA PRO A 451 -50.38 -15.23 -51.05
C PRO A 451 -50.45 -16.52 -50.21
N SER A 452 -49.93 -17.62 -50.76
CA SER A 452 -49.97 -18.96 -50.14
C SER A 452 -49.11 -19.02 -48.87
N SER A 453 -49.46 -19.94 -47.96
CA SER A 453 -48.81 -20.09 -46.63
C SER A 453 -47.28 -20.31 -46.70
N GLN A 454 -46.75 -20.81 -47.82
CA GLN A 454 -45.31 -20.96 -48.02
C GLN A 454 -44.59 -19.62 -48.29
N GLU A 455 -45.22 -18.68 -49.02
CA GLU A 455 -44.65 -17.34 -49.21
C GLU A 455 -44.67 -16.52 -47.92
N ILE A 456 -45.71 -16.71 -47.09
CA ILE A 456 -45.80 -16.07 -45.78
C ILE A 456 -44.69 -16.62 -44.87
N PHE A 457 -44.50 -17.94 -44.83
CA PHE A 457 -43.45 -18.57 -44.02
C PHE A 457 -42.04 -18.16 -44.46
N LEU A 458 -41.76 -18.13 -45.77
CA LEU A 458 -40.44 -17.75 -46.28
C LEU A 458 -40.15 -16.26 -46.04
N LYS A 459 -41.17 -15.39 -46.10
CA LYS A 459 -41.05 -13.98 -45.71
C LYS A 459 -40.82 -13.81 -44.20
N PHE A 460 -41.46 -14.62 -43.35
CA PHE A 460 -41.18 -14.61 -41.90
C PHE A 460 -39.76 -15.09 -41.58
N VAL A 461 -39.24 -16.11 -42.26
CA VAL A 461 -37.86 -16.59 -42.07
C VAL A 461 -36.84 -15.55 -42.56
N LEU A 462 -37.10 -14.89 -43.71
CA LEU A 462 -36.22 -13.82 -44.21
C LEU A 462 -36.25 -12.57 -43.32
N VAL A 463 -37.42 -12.18 -42.80
CA VAL A 463 -37.56 -11.06 -41.85
C VAL A 463 -36.92 -11.41 -40.50
N ALA A 464 -37.05 -12.65 -40.03
CA ALA A 464 -36.38 -13.10 -38.81
C ALA A 464 -34.85 -13.16 -38.98
N ALA A 465 -34.35 -13.61 -40.14
CA ALA A 465 -32.92 -13.62 -40.45
C ALA A 465 -32.36 -12.20 -40.62
N LEU A 466 -33.12 -11.28 -41.22
CA LEU A 466 -32.78 -9.86 -41.30
C LEU A 466 -32.81 -9.20 -39.92
N LEU A 467 -33.79 -9.52 -39.06
CA LEU A 467 -33.84 -9.03 -37.68
C LEU A 467 -32.70 -9.58 -36.84
N LEU A 468 -32.33 -10.86 -36.99
CA LEU A 468 -31.19 -11.45 -36.30
C LEU A 468 -29.85 -10.88 -36.83
N GLY A 469 -29.75 -10.61 -38.13
CA GLY A 469 -28.59 -9.95 -38.73
C GLY A 469 -28.46 -8.49 -38.29
N VAL A 470 -29.58 -7.76 -38.15
CA VAL A 470 -29.64 -6.40 -37.61
C VAL A 470 -29.34 -6.40 -36.11
N ILE A 471 -29.85 -7.36 -35.34
CA ILE A 471 -29.49 -7.54 -33.93
C ILE A 471 -28.02 -7.89 -33.78
N TRP A 472 -27.45 -8.73 -34.65
CA TRP A 472 -26.03 -9.06 -34.67
C TRP A 472 -25.17 -7.83 -35.05
N LEU A 473 -25.59 -7.05 -36.04
CA LEU A 473 -24.93 -5.79 -36.42
C LEU A 473 -25.05 -4.72 -35.34
N ILE A 474 -26.19 -4.64 -34.64
CA ILE A 474 -26.37 -3.76 -33.47
C ILE A 474 -25.50 -4.28 -32.33
N GLN A 475 -25.40 -5.59 -32.10
CA GLN A 475 -24.52 -6.16 -31.09
C GLN A 475 -23.04 -5.95 -31.42
N GLU A 476 -22.62 -5.99 -32.68
CA GLU A 476 -21.25 -5.66 -33.09
C GLU A 476 -20.98 -4.16 -33.12
N ALA A 477 -21.94 -3.33 -33.49
CA ALA A 477 -21.84 -1.87 -33.37
C ALA A 477 -21.83 -1.44 -31.89
N VAL A 478 -22.58 -2.13 -31.03
CA VAL A 478 -22.56 -1.98 -29.59
C VAL A 478 -21.23 -2.49 -29.03
N LYS A 479 -20.70 -3.64 -29.46
CA LYS A 479 -19.34 -4.10 -29.08
C LYS A 479 -18.23 -3.20 -29.60
N TRP A 480 -18.40 -2.51 -30.71
CA TRP A 480 -17.44 -1.53 -31.24
C TRP A 480 -17.55 -0.19 -30.49
N ALA A 481 -18.76 0.26 -30.18
CA ALA A 481 -19.02 1.47 -29.39
C ALA A 481 -18.69 1.29 -27.89
N ILE A 482 -18.82 0.07 -27.37
CA ILE A 482 -18.46 -0.35 -26.02
C ILE A 482 -16.99 -0.76 -25.94
N GLY A 483 -16.46 -1.43 -26.95
CA GLY A 483 -15.08 -1.92 -26.99
C GLY A 483 -14.03 -0.81 -27.01
N ASN A 484 -14.41 0.41 -27.38
CA ASN A 484 -13.58 1.62 -27.27
C ASN A 484 -14.04 2.58 -26.17
N ARG A 485 -14.99 2.20 -25.29
CA ARG A 485 -15.51 3.11 -24.26
C ARG A 485 -16.10 2.46 -23.00
N LEU A 486 -15.68 1.26 -22.65
CA LEU A 486 -15.85 0.71 -21.30
C LEU A 486 -14.48 0.33 -20.73
N ASP A 487 -13.79 1.34 -20.21
CA ASP A 487 -12.98 1.12 -19.03
C ASP A 487 -13.92 0.60 -17.91
N PRO A 488 -13.48 -0.30 -17.03
CA PRO A 488 -14.27 -0.68 -15.87
C PRO A 488 -14.46 0.57 -14.99
N ILE A 489 -15.64 1.17 -15.10
CA ILE A 489 -16.17 2.11 -14.11
C ILE A 489 -16.22 1.31 -12.81
N LEU A 490 -15.47 1.76 -11.79
CA LEU A 490 -15.11 1.12 -10.52
C LEU A 490 -13.65 0.62 -10.39
N ALA A 491 -12.69 1.24 -11.07
CA ALA A 491 -11.33 1.34 -10.53
C ALA A 491 -11.14 2.75 -9.92
N PRO A 492 -10.65 2.89 -8.67
CA PRO A 492 -10.28 4.21 -8.13
C PRO A 492 -9.34 4.91 -9.11
N THR A 493 -9.75 6.08 -9.61
CA THR A 493 -8.96 6.89 -10.53
C THR A 493 -7.80 7.53 -9.78
N TYR A 494 -6.74 6.75 -9.57
CA TYR A 494 -5.47 7.27 -9.06
C TYR A 494 -4.80 8.10 -10.15
N SER A 495 -4.54 9.38 -9.86
CA SER A 495 -3.80 10.25 -10.77
C SER A 495 -2.37 9.69 -10.97
N PRO A 496 -1.87 9.55 -12.23
CA PRO A 496 -0.50 9.12 -12.49
C PRO A 496 0.49 10.06 -11.79
N LYS A 497 1.54 9.49 -11.19
CA LYS A 497 2.64 10.31 -10.67
C LYS A 497 3.52 10.77 -11.84
N PRO A 498 4.13 11.96 -11.75
CA PRO A 498 5.10 12.41 -12.75
C PRO A 498 6.21 11.36 -12.94
N VAL A 499 6.45 10.97 -14.18
CA VAL A 499 7.31 9.82 -14.52
C VAL A 499 8.76 10.06 -14.10
N GLU A 500 9.22 11.31 -14.18
CA GLU A 500 10.54 11.74 -13.73
C GLU A 500 10.83 11.38 -12.27
N ASN A 501 9.81 11.39 -11.41
CA ASN A 501 9.95 11.04 -10.00
C ASN A 501 9.94 9.52 -9.76
N LEU A 502 9.61 8.73 -10.79
CA LEU A 502 9.52 7.27 -10.72
C LEU A 502 10.72 6.58 -11.35
N ILE A 503 11.72 7.33 -11.81
CA ILE A 503 12.94 6.81 -12.42
C ILE A 503 14.14 7.25 -11.57
N SER A 504 15.09 6.35 -11.32
CA SER A 504 16.33 6.65 -10.61
C SER A 504 17.48 5.74 -11.06
N ALA A 505 18.63 6.32 -11.36
CA ALA A 505 19.90 5.59 -11.48
C ALA A 505 20.77 5.74 -10.20
N GLY A 506 20.18 6.19 -9.09
CA GLY A 506 20.91 6.65 -7.90
C GLY A 506 20.98 8.17 -7.78
N ASP A 507 20.17 8.87 -8.57
CA ASP A 507 20.10 10.32 -8.67
C ASP A 507 18.72 10.88 -8.27
N ASN A 508 17.76 10.06 -7.85
CA ASN A 508 16.44 10.50 -7.38
C ASN A 508 16.18 10.00 -5.95
N GLU A 509 15.75 10.92 -5.08
CA GLU A 509 15.53 10.69 -3.65
C GLU A 509 14.15 10.07 -3.34
N ASP A 510 13.15 10.22 -4.22
CA ASP A 510 11.74 9.91 -3.91
C ASP A 510 11.11 8.84 -4.84
N LEU A 511 11.81 7.72 -5.02
CA LEU A 511 11.37 6.64 -5.90
C LEU A 511 10.08 5.92 -5.43
N TYR A 512 9.80 5.92 -4.12
CA TYR A 512 8.64 5.29 -3.49
C TYR A 512 7.46 6.25 -3.27
N GLY A 513 7.71 7.56 -3.30
CA GLY A 513 6.73 8.59 -3.03
C GLY A 513 6.37 8.73 -1.56
N SER A 514 7.05 9.61 -0.83
CA SER A 514 6.75 10.09 0.54
C SER A 514 6.56 9.04 1.67
N ARG A 515 6.53 7.73 1.39
CA ARG A 515 6.24 6.68 2.39
C ARG A 515 7.14 5.46 2.25
N ARG A 516 8.41 5.59 2.66
CA ARG A 516 9.19 4.44 3.12
C ARG A 516 9.22 4.49 4.64
N ARG A 517 8.29 3.77 5.31
CA ARG A 517 8.38 3.57 6.77
C ARG A 517 9.50 2.57 7.07
N SER A 518 10.25 2.85 8.14
CA SER A 518 11.18 1.98 8.85
C SER A 518 12.50 1.61 8.17
N LEU A 519 13.39 2.58 7.99
CA LEU A 519 14.82 2.34 8.12
C LEU A 519 15.38 3.45 9.03
N ASP A 520 16.30 3.11 9.91
CA ASP A 520 16.96 3.98 10.90
C ASP A 520 17.22 5.42 10.36
N LEU A 521 17.09 6.46 11.20
CA LEU A 521 17.32 7.86 10.83
C LEU A 521 18.68 8.04 10.12
N GLY A 522 19.71 7.33 10.59
CA GLY A 522 21.04 7.32 9.98
C GLY A 522 21.09 6.70 8.56
N TYR A 523 20.23 5.73 8.26
CA TYR A 523 20.18 5.10 6.94
C TYR A 523 19.72 6.06 5.85
N ARG A 524 18.62 6.79 6.12
CA ARG A 524 18.01 7.68 5.13
C ARG A 524 18.92 8.87 4.85
N ASP A 525 19.57 9.40 5.88
CA ASP A 525 20.56 10.48 5.75
C ASP A 525 21.75 10.05 4.88
N LEU A 526 22.31 8.87 5.12
CA LEU A 526 23.39 8.32 4.30
C LEU A 526 22.92 8.05 2.87
N GLN A 527 21.70 7.52 2.67
CA GLN A 527 21.13 7.30 1.34
C GLN A 527 21.04 8.62 0.56
N ILE A 528 20.46 9.66 1.17
CA ILE A 528 20.34 10.99 0.55
C ILE A 528 21.72 11.56 0.22
N LYS A 529 22.67 11.46 1.16
CA LYS A 529 24.05 11.91 0.93
C LYS A 529 24.70 11.17 -0.24
N GLY A 530 24.57 9.85 -0.31
CA GLY A 530 25.07 9.05 -1.43
C GLY A 530 24.46 9.49 -2.78
N ILE A 531 23.16 9.77 -2.81
CA ILE A 531 22.45 10.27 -4.00
C ILE A 531 22.94 11.67 -4.40
N GLN A 532 23.17 12.56 -3.43
CA GLN A 532 23.71 13.89 -3.67
C GLN A 532 25.13 13.84 -4.26
N GLU A 533 25.98 12.99 -3.71
CA GLU A 533 27.34 12.77 -4.23
C GLU A 533 27.31 12.15 -5.64
N PHE A 534 26.39 11.22 -5.90
CA PHE A 534 26.18 10.66 -7.23
C PHE A 534 25.76 11.75 -8.23
N ARG A 535 24.80 12.62 -7.89
CA ARG A 535 24.39 13.78 -8.70
C ARG A 535 25.54 14.76 -8.95
N ALA A 536 26.40 14.97 -7.96
CA ALA A 536 27.59 15.80 -8.06
C ALA A 536 28.71 15.14 -8.90
N LYS A 537 28.51 13.90 -9.38
CA LYS A 537 29.49 13.09 -10.12
C LYS A 537 30.72 12.69 -9.29
N ASN A 538 30.60 12.74 -7.97
CA ASN A 538 31.60 12.27 -7.01
C ASN A 538 31.45 10.75 -6.79
N TYR A 539 31.51 9.97 -7.87
CA TYR A 539 31.11 8.56 -7.84
C TYR A 539 31.91 7.69 -6.88
N ARG A 540 33.18 8.03 -6.60
CA ARG A 540 33.99 7.34 -5.59
C ARG A 540 33.43 7.53 -4.17
N VAL A 541 32.99 8.74 -3.84
CA VAL A 541 32.40 9.05 -2.53
C VAL A 541 31.01 8.41 -2.42
N ALA A 542 30.20 8.52 -3.48
CA ALA A 542 28.89 7.88 -3.55
C ALA A 542 28.99 6.35 -3.36
N GLU A 543 29.92 5.69 -4.05
CA GLU A 543 30.17 4.25 -3.90
C GLU A 543 30.54 3.89 -2.46
N GLY A 544 31.44 4.65 -1.84
CA GLY A 544 31.84 4.43 -0.45
C GLY A 544 30.70 4.60 0.55
N ILE A 545 29.82 5.60 0.34
CA ILE A 545 28.63 5.80 1.18
C ILE A 545 27.65 4.64 1.02
N PHE A 546 27.29 4.27 -0.21
CA PHE A 546 26.37 3.15 -0.44
C PHE A 546 26.93 1.82 0.07
N LYS A 547 28.25 1.62 -0.03
CA LYS A 547 28.94 0.48 0.58
C LYS A 547 28.81 0.51 2.11
N ALA A 548 29.09 1.64 2.76
CA ALA A 548 28.98 1.80 4.20
C ALA A 548 27.56 1.52 4.71
N ILE A 549 26.53 1.98 3.98
CA ILE A 549 25.13 1.67 4.26
C ILE A 549 24.89 0.16 4.30
N ARG A 550 25.43 -0.60 3.33
CA ARG A 550 25.26 -2.06 3.28
C ARG A 550 26.04 -2.81 4.36
N GLU A 551 27.13 -2.22 4.83
CA GLU A 551 27.97 -2.75 5.91
C GLU A 551 27.43 -2.36 7.29
N THR A 552 26.54 -1.38 7.37
CA THR A 552 25.86 -0.98 8.60
C THR A 552 24.90 -2.08 9.05
N THR A 553 24.96 -2.43 10.33
CA THR A 553 24.06 -3.39 10.95
C THR A 553 22.94 -2.67 11.71
N VAL A 554 21.70 -3.12 11.56
CA VAL A 554 20.59 -2.67 12.40
C VAL A 554 20.56 -3.54 13.66
N GLU A 555 20.33 -2.93 14.84
CA GLU A 555 20.05 -3.69 16.08
C GLU A 555 18.82 -4.59 15.87
N GLY A 556 19.01 -5.91 15.97
CA GLY A 556 17.92 -6.87 16.07
C GLY A 556 17.40 -7.01 17.51
N ASP A 557 16.40 -7.88 17.68
CA ASP A 557 15.69 -8.13 18.95
C ASP A 557 16.59 -8.04 20.20
N LYS A 558 16.21 -7.15 21.13
CA LYS A 558 16.96 -6.84 22.36
C LYS A 558 17.18 -8.04 23.29
N GLU A 559 16.50 -9.17 23.04
CA GLU A 559 16.66 -10.40 23.82
C GLU A 559 17.85 -11.27 23.38
N ASN A 560 18.38 -11.12 22.16
CA ASN A 560 19.36 -12.07 21.60
C ASN A 560 20.67 -11.45 21.04
N ASN A 561 20.88 -10.14 21.19
CA ASN A 561 22.12 -9.45 20.80
C ASN A 561 22.60 -9.79 19.36
N PHE A 562 21.68 -9.76 18.38
CA PHE A 562 21.97 -10.08 16.98
C PHE A 562 21.89 -8.81 16.13
N SER A 563 22.97 -8.47 15.42
CA SER A 563 23.05 -7.33 14.51
C SER A 563 22.89 -7.82 13.05
N ILE A 564 21.86 -7.35 12.32
CA ILE A 564 21.59 -7.82 10.94
C ILE A 564 22.00 -6.73 9.94
N PRO A 565 22.95 -7.00 9.03
CA PRO A 565 23.29 -6.07 7.94
C PRO A 565 22.09 -5.79 7.03
N GLN A 566 22.00 -4.57 6.54
CA GLN A 566 20.83 -4.11 5.82
C GLN A 566 20.74 -4.67 4.39
N LYS A 567 19.58 -5.27 4.08
CA LYS A 567 19.31 -5.94 2.78
C LYS A 567 18.53 -5.02 1.85
N ASP A 568 19.19 -4.05 1.22
CA ASP A 568 18.55 -3.17 0.24
C ASP A 568 19.16 -3.34 -1.17
N PRO A 569 18.42 -3.96 -2.12
CA PRO A 569 18.91 -4.12 -3.48
C PRO A 569 19.00 -2.80 -4.25
N GLU A 570 18.24 -1.76 -3.86
CA GLU A 570 18.34 -0.43 -4.43
C GLU A 570 19.71 0.20 -4.14
N ILE A 571 20.15 0.11 -2.88
CA ILE A 571 21.47 0.63 -2.49
C ILE A 571 22.60 -0.11 -3.20
N LEU A 572 22.49 -1.43 -3.39
CA LEU A 572 23.48 -2.15 -4.18
C LEU A 572 23.48 -1.70 -5.65
N ILE A 573 22.31 -1.46 -6.24
CA ILE A 573 22.23 -0.91 -7.60
C ILE A 573 22.89 0.46 -7.66
N PHE A 574 22.64 1.35 -6.70
CA PHE A 574 23.26 2.69 -6.66
C PHE A 574 24.78 2.62 -6.43
N GLN A 575 25.24 1.71 -5.57
CA GLN A 575 26.66 1.41 -5.39
C GLN A 575 27.29 0.93 -6.71
N ASN A 576 26.65 -0.02 -7.39
CA ASN A 576 27.12 -0.57 -8.65
C ASN A 576 27.11 0.46 -9.79
N ASN A 577 26.08 1.31 -9.87
CA ASN A 577 26.01 2.42 -10.82
C ASN A 577 27.15 3.42 -10.58
N SER A 578 27.41 3.75 -9.31
CA SER A 578 28.56 4.60 -8.93
C SER A 578 29.87 3.98 -9.41
N LYS A 579 30.04 2.66 -9.23
CA LYS A 579 31.21 1.93 -9.70
C LYS A 579 31.33 1.90 -11.23
N ALA A 580 30.25 1.63 -11.96
CA ALA A 580 30.22 1.66 -13.43
C ALA A 580 30.66 3.03 -13.98
N ARG A 581 30.11 4.10 -13.41
CA ARG A 581 30.42 5.49 -13.79
C ARG A 581 31.85 5.89 -13.42
N LEU A 582 32.34 5.44 -12.25
CA LEU A 582 33.73 5.64 -11.84
C LEU A 582 34.72 4.92 -12.76
N ASN A 583 34.43 3.67 -13.14
CA ASN A 583 35.24 2.91 -14.09
C ASN A 583 35.31 3.63 -15.44
N GLN A 584 34.17 4.12 -15.94
CA GLN A 584 34.10 4.91 -17.17
C GLN A 584 34.93 6.20 -17.08
N GLN A 585 34.90 6.90 -15.95
CA GLN A 585 35.73 8.10 -15.73
C GLN A 585 37.23 7.79 -15.73
N ASN A 586 37.64 6.67 -15.13
CA ASN A 586 39.05 6.28 -15.04
C ASN A 586 39.60 5.71 -16.36
N GLN A 587 38.74 5.10 -17.19
CA GLN A 587 39.11 4.48 -18.46
C GLN A 587 38.42 5.22 -19.61
N GLN A 588 39.06 6.29 -20.08
CA GLN A 588 38.52 7.13 -21.14
C GLN A 588 38.25 6.32 -22.41
N GLY A 589 36.98 6.28 -22.84
CA GLY A 589 36.51 5.51 -24.00
C GLY A 589 35.81 4.19 -23.69
N SER A 590 35.80 3.74 -22.42
CA SER A 590 35.04 2.56 -22.02
C SER A 590 33.52 2.82 -22.10
N PRO A 591 32.74 1.95 -22.78
CA PRO A 591 31.30 2.14 -22.92
C PRO A 591 30.60 1.96 -21.56
N ILE A 592 29.49 2.68 -21.39
CA ILE A 592 28.53 2.43 -20.31
C ILE A 592 27.24 1.92 -20.93
N TYR A 593 26.76 0.79 -20.43
CA TYR A 593 25.54 0.16 -20.93
C TYR A 593 24.44 0.44 -19.93
N THR A 594 23.33 1.03 -20.36
CA THR A 594 22.20 1.29 -19.47
C THR A 594 21.07 0.33 -19.77
N ILE A 595 20.60 -0.39 -18.76
CA ILE A 595 19.33 -1.13 -18.81
C ILE A 595 18.36 -0.53 -17.79
N ALA A 596 17.06 -0.78 -17.94
CA ALA A 596 16.09 -0.36 -16.93
C ALA A 596 15.41 -1.57 -16.28
N ALA A 597 15.31 -1.56 -14.95
CA ALA A 597 14.48 -2.46 -14.18
C ALA A 597 13.12 -1.79 -13.93
N ALA A 598 12.12 -2.13 -14.75
CA ALA A 598 10.77 -1.60 -14.63
C ALA A 598 9.93 -2.50 -13.72
N VAL A 599 9.74 -2.08 -12.47
CA VAL A 599 9.22 -2.94 -11.39
C VAL A 599 8.28 -2.18 -10.46
N PRO A 600 7.32 -2.87 -9.81
CA PRO A 600 6.42 -2.23 -8.85
C PRO A 600 7.10 -2.09 -7.49
N LEU A 601 7.50 -0.87 -7.12
CA LEU A 601 8.10 -0.59 -5.80
C LEU A 601 7.09 -0.08 -4.79
N SER A 602 5.97 0.44 -5.26
CA SER A 602 4.85 0.91 -4.45
C SER A 602 3.52 0.68 -5.17
N ASN A 603 2.41 0.50 -4.47
CA ASN A 603 1.09 0.47 -5.13
C ASN A 603 0.57 1.89 -5.48
N ALA A 604 -0.69 1.97 -5.88
CA ALA A 604 -1.37 3.23 -6.21
C ALA A 604 -1.49 4.22 -5.03
N GLU A 605 -1.38 3.73 -3.79
CA GLU A 605 -1.44 4.51 -2.55
C GLU A 605 -0.05 4.86 -2.01
N GLY A 606 1.02 4.41 -2.69
CA GLY A 606 2.41 4.61 -2.23
C GLY A 606 2.86 3.60 -1.16
N VAL A 607 2.10 2.52 -0.93
CA VAL A 607 2.48 1.44 -0.02
C VAL A 607 3.57 0.58 -0.66
N PRO A 608 4.69 0.29 0.03
CA PRO A 608 5.76 -0.54 -0.51
C PRO A 608 5.27 -1.90 -1.03
N PHE A 609 5.80 -2.31 -2.19
CA PHE A 609 5.41 -3.54 -2.86
C PHE A 609 6.59 -4.52 -2.92
N ASN A 610 6.58 -5.51 -2.02
CA ASN A 610 7.74 -6.40 -1.77
C ASN A 610 8.21 -7.16 -3.02
N ILE A 611 7.33 -7.43 -3.99
CA ILE A 611 7.67 -8.18 -5.20
C ILE A 611 8.68 -7.43 -6.07
N GLY A 612 8.56 -6.10 -6.19
CA GLY A 612 9.54 -5.30 -6.94
C GLY A 612 10.94 -5.40 -6.32
N GLN A 613 11.04 -5.38 -4.99
CA GLN A 613 12.32 -5.59 -4.30
C GLN A 613 12.91 -6.97 -4.60
N GLN A 614 12.09 -8.02 -4.72
CA GLN A 614 12.56 -9.36 -5.07
C GLN A 614 13.15 -9.44 -6.49
N ILE A 615 12.57 -8.70 -7.44
CA ILE A 615 13.14 -8.57 -8.80
C ILE A 615 14.49 -7.85 -8.72
N LEU A 616 14.57 -6.76 -7.95
CA LEU A 616 15.79 -5.98 -7.80
C LEU A 616 16.94 -6.78 -7.16
N PHE A 617 16.68 -7.74 -6.25
CA PHE A 617 17.74 -8.62 -5.73
C PHE A 617 18.47 -9.38 -6.86
N GLY A 618 17.71 -9.94 -7.81
CA GLY A 618 18.28 -10.64 -8.97
C GLY A 618 19.05 -9.69 -9.90
N VAL A 619 18.46 -8.53 -10.19
CA VAL A 619 19.06 -7.50 -11.05
C VAL A 619 20.37 -6.99 -10.46
N ALA A 620 20.37 -6.61 -9.17
CA ALA A 620 21.54 -6.09 -8.48
C ALA A 620 22.69 -7.10 -8.42
N GLN A 621 22.37 -8.38 -8.21
CA GLN A 621 23.36 -9.46 -8.18
C GLN A 621 23.97 -9.70 -9.57
N ALA A 622 23.15 -9.74 -10.63
CA ALA A 622 23.65 -9.89 -11.99
C ALA A 622 24.48 -8.68 -12.45
N GLN A 623 24.08 -7.47 -12.04
CA GLN A 623 24.86 -6.25 -12.29
C GLN A 623 26.24 -6.31 -11.61
N ALA A 624 26.28 -6.75 -10.34
CA ALA A 624 27.54 -6.91 -9.63
C ALA A 624 28.47 -7.92 -10.35
N GLU A 625 27.91 -8.99 -10.92
CA GLU A 625 28.67 -9.97 -11.71
C GLU A 625 29.17 -9.39 -13.04
N ALA A 626 28.35 -8.61 -13.75
CA ALA A 626 28.76 -7.90 -14.97
C ALA A 626 29.96 -6.96 -14.70
N LEU A 627 29.96 -6.25 -13.56
CA LEU A 627 31.07 -5.39 -13.17
C LEU A 627 32.36 -6.17 -12.87
N LYS A 628 32.26 -7.41 -12.37
CA LYS A 628 33.44 -8.28 -12.20
C LYS A 628 34.01 -8.74 -13.55
N GLN A 629 33.17 -8.79 -14.59
CA GLN A 629 33.56 -9.08 -15.97
C GLN A 629 33.99 -7.82 -16.74
N GLU A 630 34.24 -6.71 -16.03
CA GLU A 630 34.64 -5.41 -16.60
C GLU A 630 33.59 -4.80 -17.55
N ILE A 631 32.32 -5.19 -17.42
CA ILE A 631 31.19 -4.60 -18.14
C ILE A 631 30.59 -3.52 -17.26
N ASN A 632 30.72 -2.24 -17.67
CA ASN A 632 30.15 -1.10 -16.97
C ASN A 632 28.63 -1.02 -17.20
N LEU A 633 27.89 -1.89 -16.53
CA LEU A 633 26.43 -1.94 -16.57
C LEU A 633 25.83 -0.96 -15.54
N GLU A 634 25.11 0.05 -16.03
CA GLU A 634 24.25 0.92 -15.24
C GLU A 634 22.81 0.39 -15.28
N VAL A 635 22.14 0.37 -14.13
CA VAL A 635 20.75 -0.03 -14.00
C VAL A 635 19.92 1.18 -13.56
N VAL A 636 18.96 1.56 -14.38
CA VAL A 636 17.93 2.52 -14.05
C VAL A 636 16.76 1.79 -13.39
N ILE A 637 16.38 2.15 -12.18
CA ILE A 637 15.18 1.60 -11.52
C ILE A 637 13.99 2.47 -11.91
N ALA A 638 12.90 1.84 -12.35
CA ALA A 638 11.72 2.51 -12.86
C ALA A 638 10.46 1.94 -12.18
N ASN A 639 9.80 2.74 -11.33
CA ASN A 639 8.67 2.32 -10.51
C ASN A 639 7.35 2.39 -11.31
N ASP A 640 6.89 1.25 -11.83
CA ASP A 640 5.64 1.17 -12.61
C ASP A 640 4.37 1.15 -11.73
N ARG A 641 4.56 1.06 -10.42
CA ARG A 641 3.54 1.02 -9.38
C ARG A 641 2.49 -0.10 -9.50
N ASN A 642 2.77 -1.09 -10.34
CA ASN A 642 1.84 -2.12 -10.78
C ASN A 642 0.55 -1.57 -11.43
N LEU A 643 0.61 -0.39 -12.05
CA LEU A 643 -0.54 0.28 -12.67
C LEU A 643 -0.36 0.32 -14.21
N PRO A 644 -1.32 -0.20 -15.00
CA PRO A 644 -1.22 -0.22 -16.47
C PRO A 644 -0.94 1.16 -17.07
N ASN A 645 -1.68 2.20 -16.66
CA ASN A 645 -1.51 3.55 -17.17
C ASN A 645 -0.15 4.15 -16.77
N GLN A 646 0.32 3.89 -15.54
CA GLN A 646 1.62 4.37 -15.09
C GLN A 646 2.76 3.68 -15.86
N ALA A 647 2.67 2.38 -16.08
CA ALA A 647 3.62 1.63 -16.89
C ALA A 647 3.67 2.10 -18.34
N GLN A 648 2.54 2.45 -18.93
CA GLN A 648 2.51 3.00 -20.28
C GLN A 648 3.28 4.34 -20.36
N GLU A 649 3.06 5.25 -19.42
CA GLU A 649 3.80 6.52 -19.36
C GLU A 649 5.29 6.31 -19.07
N LEU A 650 5.61 5.37 -18.17
CA LEU A 650 6.98 4.96 -17.88
C LEU A 650 7.67 4.39 -19.14
N ALA A 651 6.97 3.55 -19.90
CA ALA A 651 7.48 2.96 -21.13
C ALA A 651 7.79 4.02 -22.18
N LYS A 652 6.91 5.01 -22.37
CA LYS A 652 7.16 6.16 -23.25
C LYS A 652 8.44 6.92 -22.85
N ALA A 653 8.63 7.16 -21.55
CA ALA A 653 9.83 7.83 -21.06
C ALA A 653 11.09 6.98 -21.26
N LEU A 654 11.05 5.69 -20.92
CA LEU A 654 12.17 4.75 -21.08
C LEU A 654 12.54 4.51 -22.56
N SER A 655 11.56 4.63 -23.46
CA SER A 655 11.75 4.53 -24.90
C SER A 655 12.54 5.70 -25.50
N ASN A 656 12.64 6.83 -24.80
CA ASN A 656 13.44 7.98 -25.24
C ASN A 656 14.94 7.62 -25.22
N PRO A 657 15.69 7.80 -26.33
CA PRO A 657 17.13 7.48 -26.39
C PRO A 657 18.01 8.47 -25.58
N SER A 658 17.42 9.49 -24.97
CA SER A 658 18.15 10.50 -24.19
C SER A 658 17.36 10.88 -22.93
N ILE A 659 17.08 9.89 -22.09
CA ILE A 659 16.48 10.12 -20.78
C ILE A 659 17.44 10.97 -19.96
N ARG A 660 16.93 12.08 -19.39
CA ARG A 660 17.73 12.98 -18.56
C ARG A 660 17.47 12.70 -17.09
N GLY A 661 18.51 12.27 -16.37
CA GLY A 661 18.46 12.15 -14.92
C GLY A 661 18.49 13.51 -14.21
N PHE A 662 18.26 13.51 -12.90
CA PHE A 662 18.45 14.67 -12.03
C PHE A 662 19.93 15.12 -12.01
N ASP A 663 20.85 14.18 -12.21
CA ASP A 663 22.29 14.41 -12.43
C ASP A 663 22.62 15.04 -13.80
N GLN A 664 21.59 15.36 -14.60
CA GLN A 664 21.67 15.91 -15.95
C GLN A 664 22.38 14.99 -16.96
N GLN A 665 22.70 13.74 -16.60
CA GLN A 665 23.27 12.76 -17.52
C GLN A 665 22.20 12.24 -18.47
N GLN A 666 22.58 12.08 -19.73
CA GLN A 666 21.75 11.41 -20.73
C GLN A 666 22.00 9.91 -20.67
N ARG A 667 20.90 9.15 -20.71
CA ARG A 667 20.91 7.69 -20.68
C ARG A 667 20.12 7.17 -21.86
N GLU A 668 20.74 6.28 -22.63
CA GLU A 668 20.06 5.46 -23.63
C GLU A 668 19.82 4.08 -23.03
N VAL A 669 18.57 3.77 -22.72
CA VAL A 669 18.20 2.44 -22.22
C VAL A 669 18.25 1.45 -23.38
N LEU A 670 19.00 0.36 -23.21
CA LEU A 670 19.24 -0.67 -24.22
C LEU A 670 18.26 -1.85 -24.13
N ALA A 671 17.77 -2.15 -22.93
CA ALA A 671 16.79 -3.19 -22.68
C ALA A 671 16.06 -2.95 -21.35
N ILE A 672 14.87 -3.55 -21.22
CA ILE A 672 14.04 -3.55 -20.02
C ILE A 672 14.07 -4.93 -19.37
N VAL A 673 14.31 -4.97 -18.06
CA VAL A 673 14.03 -6.12 -17.21
C VAL A 673 12.74 -5.82 -16.43
N GLY A 674 11.68 -6.56 -16.74
CA GLY A 674 10.33 -6.25 -16.27
C GLY A 674 9.27 -6.54 -17.34
N HIS A 675 8.00 -6.20 -17.13
CA HIS A 675 7.43 -5.80 -15.85
C HIS A 675 7.11 -7.02 -14.99
N TYR A 676 6.56 -6.78 -13.79
CA TYR A 676 6.09 -7.85 -12.92
C TYR A 676 4.85 -8.56 -13.50
N SER A 677 3.72 -7.88 -13.55
CA SER A 677 2.44 -8.49 -13.91
C SER A 677 2.20 -8.48 -15.41
N SER A 678 1.53 -9.53 -15.91
CA SER A 678 1.23 -9.65 -17.34
C SER A 678 0.35 -8.49 -17.85
N THR A 679 -0.55 -7.98 -17.00
CA THR A 679 -1.43 -6.84 -17.32
C THR A 679 -0.64 -5.55 -17.50
N VAL A 680 0.32 -5.26 -16.61
CA VAL A 680 1.20 -4.09 -16.69
C VAL A 680 2.19 -4.21 -17.85
N THR A 681 2.80 -5.38 -18.03
CA THR A 681 3.64 -5.68 -19.20
C THR A 681 2.88 -5.43 -20.51
N CYS A 682 1.65 -5.93 -20.62
CA CYS A 682 0.83 -5.75 -21.82
C CYS A 682 0.58 -4.27 -22.15
N ALA A 683 0.34 -3.43 -21.14
CA ALA A 683 0.09 -2.00 -21.33
C ALA A 683 1.34 -1.23 -21.81
N ALA A 684 2.55 -1.69 -21.44
CA ALA A 684 3.80 -1.04 -21.80
C ALA A 684 4.36 -1.46 -23.17
N LEU A 685 4.02 -2.66 -23.64
CA LEU A 685 4.71 -3.31 -24.76
C LEU A 685 4.66 -2.53 -26.08
N SER A 686 3.54 -1.89 -26.42
CA SER A 686 3.43 -1.10 -27.66
C SER A 686 4.50 0.00 -27.71
N SER A 687 4.69 0.73 -26.61
CA SER A 687 5.68 1.82 -26.54
C SER A 687 7.12 1.32 -26.64
N TYR A 688 7.41 0.13 -26.11
CA TYR A 688 8.73 -0.49 -26.27
C TYR A 688 8.96 -1.00 -27.69
N ASN A 689 7.95 -1.59 -28.31
CA ASN A 689 8.03 -2.09 -29.68
C ASN A 689 8.28 -0.96 -30.69
N GLU A 690 7.55 0.15 -30.56
CA GLU A 690 7.76 1.37 -31.36
C GLU A 690 9.21 1.87 -31.26
N ALA A 691 9.81 1.77 -30.08
CA ALA A 691 11.18 2.21 -29.81
C ALA A 691 12.25 1.14 -30.02
N ARG A 692 11.86 -0.04 -30.52
CA ARG A 692 12.70 -1.25 -30.66
C ARG A 692 13.48 -1.56 -29.39
N LEU A 693 12.81 -1.52 -28.24
CA LEU A 693 13.42 -1.76 -26.95
C LEU A 693 13.07 -3.17 -26.47
N ALA A 694 14.08 -4.04 -26.33
CA ALA A 694 13.86 -5.40 -25.86
C ALA A 694 13.34 -5.41 -24.41
N VAL A 695 12.37 -6.27 -24.12
CA VAL A 695 11.80 -6.48 -22.79
C VAL A 695 12.00 -7.94 -22.41
N ILE A 696 12.73 -8.20 -21.33
CA ILE A 696 12.92 -9.55 -20.79
C ILE A 696 12.18 -9.61 -19.45
N SER A 697 10.98 -10.19 -19.43
CA SER A 697 10.19 -10.29 -18.21
C SER A 697 10.54 -11.56 -17.42
N PRO A 698 10.90 -11.43 -16.13
CA PRO A 698 11.14 -12.58 -15.28
C PRO A 698 9.86 -13.21 -14.72
N LEU A 699 8.67 -12.59 -14.87
CA LEU A 699 7.45 -13.02 -14.18
C LEU A 699 6.15 -12.90 -15.00
N SER A 700 6.13 -12.22 -16.15
CA SER A 700 4.92 -12.13 -17.00
C SER A 700 4.76 -13.37 -17.89
N SER A 701 3.82 -14.24 -17.52
CA SER A 701 3.62 -15.55 -18.14
C SER A 701 2.47 -15.65 -19.14
N ARG A 702 1.67 -14.59 -19.34
CA ARG A 702 0.53 -14.61 -20.29
C ARG A 702 0.99 -15.01 -21.69
N THR A 703 0.25 -15.90 -22.35
CA THR A 703 0.71 -16.56 -23.59
C THR A 703 0.71 -15.68 -24.84
N ASP A 704 -0.11 -14.62 -24.86
CA ASP A 704 -0.35 -13.79 -26.04
C ASP A 704 0.23 -12.37 -25.95
N LEU A 705 1.27 -12.17 -25.13
CA LEU A 705 1.93 -10.86 -24.96
C LEU A 705 2.54 -10.32 -26.26
N ARG A 706 3.14 -11.19 -27.10
CA ARG A 706 3.60 -10.76 -28.43
C ARG A 706 2.41 -10.42 -29.34
N SER A 707 1.53 -11.40 -29.54
CA SER A 707 0.49 -11.33 -30.57
C SER A 707 -0.67 -10.38 -30.27
N LYS A 708 -0.94 -10.02 -29.00
CA LYS A 708 -2.06 -9.15 -28.63
C LYS A 708 -1.71 -7.88 -27.85
N CYS A 709 -0.48 -7.73 -27.38
CA CYS A 709 -0.07 -6.54 -26.61
C CYS A 709 0.95 -5.66 -27.35
N GLY A 710 1.19 -5.91 -28.63
CA GLY A 710 2.20 -5.18 -29.40
C GLY A 710 3.62 -5.50 -28.97
N GLY A 711 3.87 -6.69 -28.43
CA GLY A 711 5.21 -7.14 -28.02
C GLY A 711 6.02 -7.83 -29.13
N ASP A 712 5.56 -7.73 -30.38
CA ASP A 712 6.16 -8.41 -31.53
C ASP A 712 7.66 -8.14 -31.62
N ASN A 713 8.47 -9.20 -31.70
CA ASN A 713 9.93 -9.16 -31.78
C ASN A 713 10.69 -8.55 -30.57
N VAL A 714 10.01 -7.86 -29.65
CA VAL A 714 10.68 -7.21 -28.51
C VAL A 714 10.46 -7.89 -27.16
N PHE A 715 9.38 -8.67 -26.98
CA PHE A 715 9.08 -9.30 -25.69
C PHE A 715 9.71 -10.69 -25.56
N PHE A 716 10.48 -10.91 -24.51
CA PHE A 716 11.08 -12.19 -24.15
C PHE A 716 10.79 -12.48 -22.66
N ARG A 717 10.89 -13.74 -22.24
CA ARG A 717 10.69 -14.11 -20.83
C ARG A 717 11.61 -15.22 -20.34
N THR A 718 12.16 -15.05 -19.14
CA THR A 718 12.94 -16.10 -18.46
C THR A 718 12.04 -17.04 -17.65
N THR A 719 10.86 -16.59 -17.22
CA THR A 719 9.80 -17.48 -16.70
C THR A 719 9.13 -18.25 -17.84
N SER A 720 8.53 -19.40 -17.52
CA SER A 720 7.72 -20.13 -18.49
C SER A 720 6.33 -19.52 -18.68
N SER A 721 5.66 -19.95 -19.75
CA SER A 721 4.33 -19.48 -20.10
C SER A 721 3.23 -20.11 -19.25
N SER A 722 2.08 -19.44 -19.14
CA SER A 722 0.88 -20.01 -18.50
C SER A 722 0.43 -21.32 -19.18
N ALA A 723 0.74 -21.50 -20.47
CA ALA A 723 0.49 -22.77 -21.17
C ALA A 723 1.37 -23.90 -20.63
N LEU A 724 2.63 -23.63 -20.29
CA LEU A 724 3.51 -24.64 -19.71
C LEU A 724 3.12 -24.96 -18.27
N GLU A 725 2.73 -23.95 -17.49
CA GLU A 725 2.18 -24.14 -16.15
C GLU A 725 0.91 -25.00 -16.16
N ALA A 726 -0.05 -24.66 -17.03
CA ALA A 726 -1.26 -25.46 -17.24
C ALA A 726 -0.92 -26.91 -17.58
N LYS A 727 -0.04 -27.13 -18.56
CA LYS A 727 0.39 -28.46 -18.99
C LYS A 727 1.02 -29.27 -17.86
N ALA A 728 1.87 -28.65 -17.04
CA ALA A 728 2.50 -29.33 -15.90
C ALA A 728 1.46 -29.80 -14.87
N LEU A 729 0.49 -28.93 -14.53
CA LEU A 729 -0.58 -29.25 -13.59
C LEU A 729 -1.54 -30.33 -14.13
N VAL A 730 -1.94 -30.26 -15.40
CA VAL A 730 -2.77 -31.29 -16.04
C VAL A 730 -2.04 -32.62 -16.15
N ASN A 731 -0.75 -32.61 -16.51
CA ASN A 731 0.06 -33.83 -16.55
C ASN A 731 0.14 -34.51 -15.18
N TYR A 732 0.35 -33.73 -14.10
CA TYR A 732 0.30 -34.26 -12.74
C TYR A 732 -1.06 -34.88 -12.43
N LEU A 733 -2.14 -34.17 -12.74
CA LEU A 733 -3.51 -34.64 -12.52
C LEU A 733 -3.76 -35.98 -13.22
N LYS A 734 -3.28 -36.17 -14.44
CA LYS A 734 -3.49 -37.44 -15.16
C LYS A 734 -2.63 -38.59 -14.69
N THR A 735 -1.35 -38.32 -14.43
CA THR A 735 -0.34 -39.38 -14.35
C THR A 735 0.04 -39.73 -12.92
N LYS A 736 -0.15 -38.81 -11.97
CA LYS A 736 0.38 -38.93 -10.61
C LYS A 736 -0.67 -38.72 -9.50
N SER A 737 -1.81 -38.10 -9.82
CA SER A 737 -2.86 -37.85 -8.81
C SER A 737 -3.57 -39.12 -8.31
N ARG A 738 -3.59 -40.21 -9.08
CA ARG A 738 -4.41 -41.41 -8.83
C ARG A 738 -5.93 -41.12 -8.79
N ILE A 739 -6.40 -40.06 -9.46
CA ILE A 739 -7.81 -39.73 -9.62
C ILE A 739 -8.27 -40.16 -11.02
N ASP A 740 -9.05 -41.25 -11.09
CA ASP A 740 -9.50 -41.83 -12.38
C ASP A 740 -10.57 -40.98 -13.10
N THR A 741 -11.41 -40.28 -12.33
CA THR A 741 -12.51 -39.44 -12.86
C THR A 741 -12.46 -38.03 -12.26
N PRO A 742 -11.59 -37.15 -12.78
CA PRO A 742 -11.46 -35.79 -12.26
C PRO A 742 -12.72 -34.95 -12.51
N LYS A 743 -13.24 -34.35 -11.44
CA LYS A 743 -14.26 -33.31 -11.44
C LYS A 743 -13.64 -32.07 -10.85
N VAL A 744 -13.36 -31.09 -11.71
CA VAL A 744 -12.48 -29.96 -11.41
C VAL A 744 -13.28 -28.69 -11.17
N ALA A 745 -13.15 -28.11 -9.99
CA ALA A 745 -13.59 -26.73 -9.72
C ALA A 745 -12.40 -25.80 -9.94
N VAL A 746 -12.53 -24.81 -10.83
CA VAL A 746 -11.45 -23.87 -11.16
C VAL A 746 -11.78 -22.49 -10.63
N PHE A 747 -11.09 -22.08 -9.57
CA PHE A 747 -11.15 -20.75 -8.99
C PHE A 747 -10.12 -19.87 -9.67
N TYR A 748 -10.56 -18.81 -10.32
CA TYR A 748 -9.68 -17.87 -11.02
C TYR A 748 -10.26 -16.46 -10.92
N LYS A 749 -9.44 -15.44 -11.12
CA LYS A 749 -9.87 -14.05 -11.11
C LYS A 749 -10.30 -13.64 -12.52
N LYS A 750 -11.60 -13.53 -12.71
CA LYS A 750 -12.17 -13.17 -14.02
C LYS A 750 -11.76 -11.75 -14.42
N GLY A 751 -11.35 -11.60 -15.67
CA GLY A 751 -10.93 -10.29 -16.21
C GLY A 751 -9.49 -9.87 -15.87
N GLU A 752 -8.76 -10.61 -15.06
CA GLU A 752 -7.33 -10.37 -14.82
C GLU A 752 -6.47 -11.17 -15.81
N GLY A 753 -5.51 -10.50 -16.47
CA GLY A 753 -4.83 -11.03 -17.65
C GLY A 753 -4.08 -12.35 -17.44
N PHE A 754 -3.35 -12.51 -16.33
CA PHE A 754 -2.62 -13.76 -16.04
C PHE A 754 -3.57 -14.89 -15.65
N SER A 755 -4.43 -14.63 -14.67
CA SER A 755 -5.33 -15.63 -14.09
C SER A 755 -6.32 -16.17 -15.14
N GLN A 756 -6.86 -15.27 -15.97
CA GLN A 756 -7.73 -15.64 -17.09
C GLN A 756 -7.02 -16.49 -18.13
N ASP A 757 -5.79 -16.14 -18.52
CA ASP A 757 -5.02 -16.90 -19.51
C ASP A 757 -4.63 -18.28 -18.98
N LEU A 758 -4.18 -18.38 -17.73
CA LEU A 758 -3.89 -19.67 -17.10
C LEU A 758 -5.16 -20.55 -17.02
N PHE A 759 -6.30 -20.00 -16.62
CA PHE A 759 -7.57 -20.73 -16.66
C PHE A 759 -7.89 -21.25 -18.07
N ASN A 760 -7.77 -20.39 -19.08
CA ASN A 760 -8.05 -20.77 -20.47
C ASN A 760 -7.12 -21.90 -20.94
N LYS A 761 -5.81 -21.78 -20.68
CA LYS A 761 -4.82 -22.80 -21.07
C LYS A 761 -4.97 -24.10 -20.29
N PHE A 762 -5.32 -24.02 -19.01
CA PHE A 762 -5.62 -25.19 -18.20
C PHE A 762 -6.86 -25.91 -18.72
N LYS A 763 -7.93 -25.18 -19.04
CA LYS A 763 -9.15 -25.76 -19.63
C LYS A 763 -8.88 -26.39 -21.01
N GLU A 764 -8.19 -25.67 -21.91
CA GLU A 764 -7.78 -26.19 -23.22
C GLU A 764 -7.02 -27.53 -23.07
N ASP A 765 -6.11 -27.61 -22.09
CA ASP A 765 -5.31 -28.82 -21.88
C ASP A 765 -6.11 -29.94 -21.20
N LEU A 766 -7.03 -29.65 -20.29
CA LEU A 766 -7.98 -30.63 -19.75
C LEU A 766 -8.86 -31.24 -20.85
N ASP A 767 -9.40 -30.39 -21.74
CA ASP A 767 -10.25 -30.81 -22.87
C ASP A 767 -9.48 -31.73 -23.82
N ARG A 768 -8.23 -31.37 -24.19
CA ARG A 768 -7.34 -32.23 -25.01
C ARG A 768 -7.08 -33.59 -24.37
N ASN A 769 -7.19 -33.67 -23.06
CA ASN A 769 -6.94 -34.87 -22.28
C ASN A 769 -8.23 -35.62 -21.88
N GLY A 770 -9.38 -35.21 -22.39
CA GLY A 770 -10.67 -35.88 -22.16
C GLY A 770 -11.31 -35.60 -20.79
N ILE A 771 -10.83 -34.60 -20.04
CA ILE A 771 -11.38 -34.22 -18.74
C ILE A 771 -12.38 -33.08 -18.96
N THR A 772 -13.68 -33.41 -19.00
CA THR A 772 -14.74 -32.46 -19.39
C THR A 772 -15.57 -31.92 -18.22
N GLN A 773 -15.46 -32.54 -17.03
CA GLN A 773 -16.20 -32.10 -15.83
C GLN A 773 -15.48 -30.95 -15.14
N VAL A 774 -15.56 -29.76 -15.74
CA VAL A 774 -14.87 -28.55 -15.28
C VAL A 774 -15.89 -27.45 -15.00
N SER A 775 -15.85 -26.86 -13.80
CA SER A 775 -16.72 -25.74 -13.41
C SER A 775 -15.88 -24.54 -12.97
N PRO A 776 -16.03 -23.36 -13.62
CA PRO A 776 -15.35 -22.12 -13.22
C PRO A 776 -16.01 -21.46 -12.02
N PHE A 777 -15.21 -20.78 -11.20
CA PHE A 777 -15.62 -19.94 -10.07
C PHE A 777 -14.79 -18.64 -10.06
N ASP A 778 -15.44 -17.49 -9.92
CA ASP A 778 -14.76 -16.18 -9.90
C ASP A 778 -14.27 -15.80 -8.50
N LEU A 779 -12.95 -15.72 -8.32
CA LEU A 779 -12.31 -15.27 -7.09
C LEU A 779 -12.62 -13.79 -6.77
N SER A 780 -13.05 -13.01 -7.74
CA SER A 780 -13.42 -11.59 -7.55
C SER A 780 -14.80 -11.44 -6.90
N ASN A 781 -15.64 -12.48 -6.91
CA ASN A 781 -17.01 -12.44 -6.40
C ASN A 781 -17.14 -13.19 -5.05
N PRO A 782 -17.29 -12.50 -3.91
CA PRO A 782 -17.31 -13.14 -2.60
C PRO A 782 -18.51 -14.09 -2.43
N GLY A 783 -19.68 -13.69 -2.94
CA GLY A 783 -20.90 -14.50 -2.87
C GLY A 783 -20.82 -15.79 -3.70
N GLU A 784 -19.94 -15.87 -4.70
CA GLU A 784 -19.74 -17.09 -5.48
C GLU A 784 -18.98 -18.15 -4.67
N ILE A 785 -18.03 -17.72 -3.83
CA ILE A 785 -17.24 -18.60 -2.97
C ILE A 785 -18.07 -19.13 -1.80
N GLU A 786 -18.83 -18.27 -1.12
CA GLU A 786 -19.71 -18.66 0.00
C GLU A 786 -20.82 -19.63 -0.43
N ASN A 787 -21.41 -19.42 -1.61
CA ASN A 787 -22.42 -20.33 -2.15
C ASN A 787 -21.81 -21.62 -2.72
N SER A 788 -20.52 -21.61 -3.08
CA SER A 788 -19.84 -22.78 -3.63
C SER A 788 -19.51 -23.84 -2.58
N THR A 789 -19.41 -23.51 -1.29
CA THR A 789 -18.95 -24.45 -0.25
C THR A 789 -19.86 -25.69 -0.13
N ASN A 790 -21.16 -25.51 -0.34
CA ASN A 790 -22.15 -26.61 -0.42
C ASN A 790 -22.07 -27.41 -1.73
N ARG A 791 -21.58 -26.79 -2.81
CA ARG A 791 -21.41 -27.41 -4.14
C ARG A 791 -20.05 -28.07 -4.32
N LEU A 792 -19.07 -27.73 -3.47
CA LEU A 792 -17.72 -28.29 -3.52
C LEU A 792 -17.71 -29.81 -3.30
N SER A 793 -18.71 -30.39 -2.63
CA SER A 793 -18.86 -31.84 -2.45
C SER A 793 -18.89 -32.61 -3.78
N ASP A 794 -19.32 -31.97 -4.87
CA ASP A 794 -19.41 -32.60 -6.19
C ASP A 794 -18.07 -32.69 -6.92
N PHE A 795 -17.04 -31.99 -6.41
CA PHE A 795 -15.71 -31.91 -7.01
C PHE A 795 -14.68 -32.68 -6.18
N ASN A 796 -13.70 -33.28 -6.86
CA ASN A 796 -12.59 -34.02 -6.22
C ASN A 796 -11.21 -33.38 -6.51
N VAL A 797 -11.19 -32.33 -7.33
CA VAL A 797 -10.00 -31.52 -7.63
C VAL A 797 -10.38 -30.04 -7.58
N LEU A 798 -9.58 -29.25 -6.88
CA LEU A 798 -9.65 -27.79 -6.92
C LEU A 798 -8.45 -27.26 -7.70
N ALA A 799 -8.68 -26.38 -8.66
CA ALA A 799 -7.63 -25.61 -9.31
C ALA A 799 -7.77 -24.14 -8.87
N ILE A 800 -6.72 -23.55 -8.31
CA ILE A 800 -6.79 -22.24 -7.65
C ILE A 800 -5.73 -21.32 -8.27
N PHE A 801 -6.21 -20.36 -9.07
CA PHE A 801 -5.42 -19.47 -9.89
C PHE A 801 -5.68 -18.00 -9.50
N PRO A 802 -5.23 -17.52 -8.33
CA PRO A 802 -5.36 -16.11 -7.99
C PRO A 802 -4.52 -15.24 -8.91
N ASP A 803 -4.73 -13.93 -8.85
CA ASP A 803 -3.80 -12.98 -9.43
C ASP A 803 -2.50 -12.91 -8.62
N GLY A 804 -1.47 -12.34 -9.23
CA GLY A 804 -0.21 -12.01 -8.57
C GLY A 804 -0.33 -10.82 -7.61
N ARG A 805 -1.42 -10.71 -6.85
CA ARG A 805 -1.66 -9.57 -5.93
C ARG A 805 -1.61 -8.23 -6.68
N THR A 806 -2.24 -8.20 -7.86
CA THR A 806 -2.18 -7.07 -8.80
C THR A 806 -3.30 -6.05 -8.57
N THR A 807 -4.32 -6.42 -7.80
CA THR A 807 -5.32 -5.50 -7.24
C THR A 807 -5.25 -5.52 -5.71
N ASP A 808 -6.27 -4.97 -5.03
CA ASP A 808 -6.69 -5.02 -3.61
C ASP A 808 -6.36 -6.28 -2.73
N ASP A 809 -5.55 -7.24 -3.18
CA ASP A 809 -5.12 -8.48 -2.51
C ASP A 809 -6.28 -9.44 -2.17
N GLU A 810 -7.52 -9.09 -2.54
CA GLU A 810 -8.72 -9.83 -2.15
C GLU A 810 -8.79 -11.23 -2.78
N ALA A 811 -8.55 -11.32 -4.10
CA ALA A 811 -8.62 -12.61 -4.81
C ALA A 811 -7.53 -13.58 -4.34
N PHE A 812 -6.33 -13.06 -4.04
CA PHE A 812 -5.25 -13.84 -3.44
C PHE A 812 -5.60 -14.30 -2.02
N GLN A 813 -6.16 -13.43 -1.19
CA GLN A 813 -6.57 -13.79 0.17
C GLN A 813 -7.68 -14.85 0.16
N ARG A 814 -8.70 -14.72 -0.71
CA ARG A 814 -9.75 -15.73 -0.87
C ARG A 814 -9.20 -17.08 -1.34
N ALA A 815 -8.18 -17.07 -2.22
CA ALA A 815 -7.49 -18.30 -2.60
C ALA A 815 -6.82 -18.98 -1.39
N LEU A 816 -6.19 -18.22 -0.48
CA LEU A 816 -5.66 -18.77 0.77
C LEU A 816 -6.76 -19.35 1.64
N ASP A 817 -7.92 -18.71 1.72
CA ASP A 817 -9.05 -19.18 2.51
C ASP A 817 -9.65 -20.48 1.97
N ILE A 818 -9.74 -20.63 0.64
CA ILE A 818 -10.16 -21.89 0.01
C ILE A 818 -9.14 -23.00 0.30
N ILE A 819 -7.83 -22.72 0.19
CA ILE A 819 -6.78 -23.70 0.51
C ILE A 819 -6.87 -24.17 1.96
N LYS A 820 -7.11 -23.25 2.90
CA LYS A 820 -7.33 -23.57 4.33
C LYS A 820 -8.52 -24.50 4.53
N LEU A 821 -9.68 -24.10 3.98
CA LEU A 821 -10.93 -24.83 4.14
C LEU A 821 -10.86 -26.24 3.55
N ASP A 822 -10.08 -26.42 2.48
CA ASP A 822 -9.94 -27.69 1.77
C ASP A 822 -8.70 -28.52 2.15
N ALA A 823 -7.88 -28.03 3.09
CA ALA A 823 -6.61 -28.64 3.45
C ALA A 823 -6.75 -30.16 3.73
N GLY A 824 -6.04 -30.97 2.92
CA GLY A 824 -6.02 -32.44 2.99
C GLY A 824 -7.33 -33.16 2.64
N LYS A 825 -8.36 -32.47 2.17
CA LYS A 825 -9.62 -33.07 1.73
C LYS A 825 -9.54 -33.54 0.28
N ARG A 826 -9.13 -32.66 -0.63
CA ARG A 826 -9.03 -32.93 -2.08
C ARG A 826 -7.62 -32.62 -2.59
N LEU A 827 -7.38 -32.93 -3.86
CA LEU A 827 -6.22 -32.43 -4.57
C LEU A 827 -6.43 -30.96 -4.92
N ILE A 828 -5.46 -30.12 -4.56
CA ILE A 828 -5.44 -28.70 -4.90
C ILE A 828 -4.27 -28.47 -5.88
N LEU A 829 -4.58 -27.97 -7.07
CA LEU A 829 -3.62 -27.54 -8.08
C LEU A 829 -3.55 -26.01 -8.02
N GLY A 830 -2.40 -25.47 -7.61
CA GLY A 830 -2.23 -24.03 -7.46
C GLY A 830 -1.27 -23.42 -8.48
N SER A 831 -1.47 -22.14 -8.80
CA SER A 831 -0.58 -21.38 -9.68
C SER A 831 0.59 -20.71 -8.94
N ASN A 832 1.58 -20.22 -9.70
CA ASN A 832 2.81 -19.57 -9.20
C ASN A 832 2.66 -18.52 -8.10
N PRO A 833 1.66 -17.63 -8.10
CA PRO A 833 1.47 -16.69 -7.00
C PRO A 833 1.34 -17.37 -5.62
N LEU A 834 0.85 -18.61 -5.57
CA LEU A 834 0.73 -19.39 -4.34
C LEU A 834 2.06 -20.00 -3.87
N TYR A 835 3.14 -19.89 -4.65
CA TYR A 835 4.49 -20.17 -4.16
C TYR A 835 4.97 -18.97 -3.32
N ASP A 836 4.32 -18.78 -2.17
CA ASP A 836 4.47 -17.64 -1.28
C ASP A 836 4.57 -18.13 0.16
N TRP A 837 5.35 -17.42 0.98
CA TRP A 837 5.56 -17.76 2.38
C TRP A 837 4.24 -17.80 3.17
N LYS A 838 3.22 -16.99 2.81
CA LYS A 838 1.89 -17.00 3.44
C LYS A 838 1.16 -18.34 3.32
N VAL A 839 1.52 -19.17 2.34
CA VAL A 839 0.95 -20.52 2.17
C VAL A 839 1.58 -21.52 3.15
N VAL A 840 2.83 -21.30 3.57
CA VAL A 840 3.59 -22.21 4.44
C VAL A 840 3.77 -21.71 5.88
N SER A 841 3.63 -20.41 6.14
CA SER A 841 3.89 -19.81 7.45
C SER A 841 2.78 -20.01 8.49
N GLY A 842 1.60 -20.47 8.08
CA GLY A 842 0.50 -20.73 9.00
C GLY A 842 -0.17 -19.49 9.61
N GLU A 843 0.42 -18.29 9.55
CA GLU A 843 -0.10 -17.05 10.17
C GLU A 843 -1.52 -16.68 9.72
N ASN A 844 -1.91 -17.09 8.52
CA ASN A 844 -3.28 -16.95 8.02
C ASN A 844 -4.09 -18.25 8.09
N LEU A 845 -3.48 -19.42 8.32
CA LEU A 845 -4.14 -20.75 8.30
C LEU A 845 -4.70 -21.21 9.67
N VAL A 846 -4.57 -20.39 10.72
CA VAL A 846 -5.16 -20.69 12.03
C VAL A 846 -6.64 -20.31 12.06
N ALA A 847 -7.52 -21.28 11.79
CA ALA A 847 -8.83 -21.27 12.43
C ALA A 847 -8.57 -21.31 13.95
N ARG A 848 -8.94 -20.24 14.67
CA ARG A 848 -8.80 -20.09 16.12
C ARG A 848 -9.65 -21.13 16.87
N GLN A 849 -9.17 -22.37 16.90
CA GLN A 849 -9.53 -23.31 17.94
C GLN A 849 -8.24 -23.90 18.52
N SER A 850 -8.13 -23.78 19.85
CA SER A 850 -7.08 -24.23 20.76
C SER A 850 -5.80 -23.36 20.87
N ASN A 851 -5.49 -23.04 22.12
CA ASN A 851 -4.24 -22.44 22.58
C ASN A 851 -3.05 -23.31 22.17
N GLU A 852 -2.27 -22.89 21.17
CA GLU A 852 -0.86 -23.27 21.04
C GLU A 852 -0.20 -22.32 20.03
N ASN A 853 0.79 -21.55 20.49
CA ASN A 853 1.62 -20.65 19.69
C ASN A 853 2.65 -21.48 18.90
N GLN A 854 2.20 -22.30 17.94
CA GLN A 854 2.99 -22.86 16.83
C GLN A 854 2.02 -23.22 15.69
N PRO A 855 2.37 -23.06 14.39
CA PRO A 855 1.62 -23.72 13.33
C PRO A 855 1.62 -25.22 13.61
N ASN A 856 0.44 -25.79 13.90
CA ASN A 856 0.27 -27.20 14.25
C ASN A 856 1.04 -28.10 13.26
N GLU A 857 1.97 -28.94 13.73
CA GLU A 857 2.70 -29.95 12.95
C GLU A 857 1.74 -30.79 12.05
N ASN A 858 0.46 -30.88 12.44
CA ASN A 858 -0.59 -31.57 11.71
C ASN A 858 -1.07 -30.85 10.43
N GLN A 859 -1.01 -29.52 10.30
CA GLN A 859 -1.59 -28.81 9.14
C GLN A 859 -0.68 -28.77 7.90
N LEU A 860 0.62 -28.57 8.05
CA LEU A 860 1.55 -28.68 6.92
C LEU A 860 1.67 -30.12 6.43
N ARG A 861 1.56 -31.11 7.33
CA ARG A 861 1.36 -32.53 6.96
C ARG A 861 0.07 -32.75 6.16
N VAL A 862 -1.00 -32.02 6.49
CA VAL A 862 -2.30 -32.10 5.79
C VAL A 862 -2.25 -31.43 4.41
N LEU A 863 -1.42 -30.39 4.22
CA LEU A 863 -1.17 -29.77 2.91
C LEU A 863 -0.11 -30.50 2.08
N SER A 864 0.81 -31.22 2.73
CA SER A 864 1.83 -32.02 2.04
C SER A 864 1.14 -33.04 1.13
N SER A 865 1.58 -33.08 -0.13
CA SER A 865 0.89 -33.86 -1.13
C SER A 865 0.95 -35.37 -0.81
N ASN A 866 -0.21 -35.98 -0.63
CA ASN A 866 -0.40 -37.42 -0.82
C ASN A 866 -0.98 -37.61 -2.23
N PRO A 867 -0.70 -38.70 -2.96
CA PRO A 867 -1.34 -38.92 -4.26
C PRO A 867 -2.86 -38.78 -4.16
N GLY A 868 -3.41 -37.73 -4.79
CA GLY A 868 -4.84 -37.40 -4.81
C GLY A 868 -5.32 -36.41 -3.74
N LYS A 869 -4.44 -35.88 -2.88
CA LYS A 869 -4.76 -34.91 -1.80
C LYS A 869 -3.62 -33.92 -1.54
N GLY A 870 -3.96 -32.73 -1.06
CA GLY A 870 -2.98 -31.70 -0.68
C GLY A 870 -2.65 -30.74 -1.83
N LEU A 871 -1.75 -29.81 -1.58
CA LEU A 871 -1.42 -28.72 -2.51
C LEU A 871 -0.25 -29.10 -3.41
N VAL A 872 -0.42 -28.94 -4.73
CA VAL A 872 0.63 -29.08 -5.73
C VAL A 872 0.70 -27.81 -6.57
N LEU A 873 1.89 -27.24 -6.63
CA LEU A 873 2.24 -26.11 -7.49
C LEU A 873 3.24 -26.58 -8.54
N ALA A 874 3.28 -25.91 -9.69
CA ALA A 874 4.33 -26.08 -10.68
C ALA A 874 5.19 -24.80 -10.68
N VAL A 875 6.51 -24.90 -10.56
CA VAL A 875 7.41 -23.72 -10.52
C VAL A 875 8.61 -23.89 -11.45
N ASP A 876 9.16 -22.77 -11.93
CA ASP A 876 10.31 -22.77 -12.86
C ASP A 876 11.63 -23.09 -12.17
N TRP A 877 11.77 -22.76 -10.90
CA TRP A 877 13.03 -22.88 -10.16
C TRP A 877 12.78 -23.11 -8.67
N LEU A 878 13.59 -23.97 -8.07
CA LEU A 878 13.60 -24.29 -6.65
C LEU A 878 15.06 -24.38 -6.15
N SER A 879 15.37 -23.68 -5.06
CA SER A 879 16.72 -23.72 -4.46
C SER A 879 17.09 -25.14 -4.05
N GLY A 880 18.29 -25.59 -4.42
CA GLY A 880 18.77 -26.94 -4.12
C GLY A 880 18.26 -28.02 -5.10
N CYS A 881 17.45 -27.66 -6.10
CA CYS A 881 16.87 -28.56 -7.07
C CYS A 881 17.23 -28.08 -8.48
N GLY A 882 18.35 -28.58 -9.02
CA GLY A 882 18.87 -28.16 -10.34
C GLY A 882 19.53 -26.77 -10.36
N SER A 883 19.71 -26.13 -9.19
CA SER A 883 20.34 -24.82 -9.04
C SER A 883 21.88 -24.89 -9.01
N LYS A 884 22.57 -23.95 -9.66
CA LYS A 884 24.04 -23.84 -9.60
C LYS A 884 24.49 -23.37 -8.21
N ALA A 885 25.41 -24.11 -7.59
CA ALA A 885 25.82 -23.86 -6.20
C ALA A 885 26.46 -22.48 -5.98
N ASP A 886 27.22 -22.00 -6.96
CA ASP A 886 27.92 -20.72 -6.87
C ASP A 886 26.96 -19.53 -6.83
N PHE A 887 25.90 -19.54 -7.66
CA PHE A 887 24.85 -18.53 -7.63
C PHE A 887 24.15 -18.48 -6.27
N VAL A 888 23.78 -19.64 -5.72
CA VAL A 888 23.13 -19.74 -4.41
C VAL A 888 24.05 -19.24 -3.30
N ARG A 889 25.34 -19.59 -3.35
CA ARG A 889 26.34 -19.16 -2.37
C ARG A 889 26.55 -17.65 -2.40
N GLU A 890 26.67 -17.07 -3.59
CA GLU A 890 26.84 -15.62 -3.74
C GLU A 890 25.60 -14.84 -3.32
N ALA A 891 24.40 -15.33 -3.67
CA ALA A 891 23.14 -14.74 -3.20
C ALA A 891 23.06 -14.75 -1.67
N LYS A 892 23.42 -15.87 -1.02
CA LYS A 892 23.49 -15.96 0.45
C LYS A 892 24.50 -14.96 1.03
N ARG A 893 25.63 -14.75 0.38
CA ARG A 893 26.64 -13.77 0.80
C ARG A 893 26.13 -12.33 0.68
N LEU A 894 25.47 -11.99 -0.43
CA LEU A 894 24.99 -10.63 -0.70
C LEU A 894 23.75 -10.26 0.10
N TRP A 895 22.85 -11.22 0.32
CA TRP A 895 21.50 -10.99 0.83
C TRP A 895 21.23 -11.66 2.19
N LEU A 896 22.22 -12.33 2.77
CA LEU A 896 22.14 -13.07 4.04
C LEU A 896 20.90 -13.97 4.13
N GLY A 897 20.58 -14.61 3.02
CA GLY A 897 19.40 -15.45 2.84
C GLY A 897 19.44 -16.20 1.51
N PRO A 898 18.72 -17.32 1.37
CA PRO A 898 18.69 -18.04 0.11
C PRO A 898 17.98 -17.22 -0.98
N PRO A 899 18.44 -17.28 -2.24
CA PRO A 899 17.68 -16.70 -3.35
C PRO A 899 16.36 -17.46 -3.54
N ASN A 900 15.37 -16.77 -4.11
CA ASN A 900 14.11 -17.36 -4.53
C ASN A 900 13.96 -17.33 -6.06
N ARG A 901 12.88 -17.96 -6.55
CA ARG A 901 12.56 -18.02 -8.00
C ARG A 901 12.56 -16.64 -8.66
N ILE A 902 12.00 -15.61 -7.99
CA ILE A 902 11.89 -14.27 -8.55
C ILE A 902 13.30 -13.69 -8.78
N SER A 903 14.15 -13.71 -7.75
CA SER A 903 15.53 -13.23 -7.87
C SER A 903 16.35 -14.03 -8.89
N ALA A 904 16.13 -15.35 -8.98
CA ALA A 904 16.82 -16.24 -9.91
C ALA A 904 16.47 -15.93 -11.38
N LEU A 905 15.18 -15.84 -11.72
CA LEU A 905 14.74 -15.53 -13.08
C LEU A 905 15.07 -14.08 -13.49
N SER A 906 15.08 -13.15 -12.52
CA SER A 906 15.48 -11.76 -12.73
C SER A 906 16.99 -11.62 -12.96
N TYR A 907 17.81 -12.44 -12.29
CA TYR A 907 19.24 -12.54 -12.58
C TYR A 907 19.47 -12.99 -14.02
N GLU A 908 18.83 -14.08 -14.47
CA GLU A 908 18.98 -14.58 -15.84
C GLU A 908 18.51 -13.55 -16.88
N ALA A 909 17.49 -12.74 -16.56
CA ALA A 909 17.01 -11.69 -17.46
C ALA A 909 18.09 -10.63 -17.74
N VAL A 910 18.88 -10.27 -16.73
CA VAL A 910 20.06 -9.40 -16.91
C VAL A 910 21.19 -10.18 -17.60
N GLN A 911 21.42 -11.43 -17.20
CA GLN A 911 22.50 -12.28 -17.73
C GLN A 911 22.46 -12.40 -19.26
N VAL A 912 21.27 -12.61 -19.84
CA VAL A 912 21.12 -12.72 -21.30
C VAL A 912 21.39 -11.40 -22.03
N ILE A 913 21.18 -10.26 -21.38
CA ILE A 913 21.51 -8.95 -21.93
C ILE A 913 23.02 -8.74 -21.85
N VAL A 914 23.63 -8.99 -20.68
CA VAL A 914 25.07 -8.83 -20.42
C VAL A 914 25.90 -9.68 -21.38
N ALA A 915 25.45 -10.89 -21.71
CA ALA A 915 26.09 -11.77 -22.67
C ALA A 915 26.15 -11.21 -24.11
N ARG A 916 25.54 -10.05 -24.39
CA ARG A 916 25.57 -9.33 -25.68
C ARG A 916 26.38 -8.04 -25.64
N LEU A 917 26.92 -7.69 -24.48
CA LEU A 917 27.72 -6.48 -24.30
C LEU A 917 29.18 -6.82 -24.60
N GLU A 918 29.72 -6.27 -25.68
CA GLU A 918 31.00 -6.69 -26.27
C GLU A 918 32.16 -5.70 -26.03
N GLN A 919 32.19 -5.01 -24.89
CA GLN A 919 33.15 -3.92 -24.60
C GLN A 919 33.24 -2.83 -25.70
N ARG A 920 32.22 -2.76 -26.57
CA ARG A 920 31.98 -1.75 -27.62
C ARG A 920 30.57 -1.18 -27.48
N GLN A 921 30.26 -0.10 -28.18
CA GLN A 921 28.87 0.36 -28.30
C GLN A 921 27.99 -0.74 -28.93
N VAL A 922 26.82 -0.97 -28.31
CA VAL A 922 25.81 -1.95 -28.73
C VAL A 922 24.48 -1.23 -28.84
N THR A 923 23.74 -1.50 -29.92
CA THR A 923 22.43 -0.90 -30.18
C THR A 923 21.28 -1.77 -29.70
N ARG A 924 20.10 -1.18 -29.50
CA ARG A 924 18.88 -1.94 -29.18
C ARG A 924 18.54 -3.02 -30.22
N ALA A 925 18.81 -2.74 -31.49
CA ALA A 925 18.53 -3.68 -32.59
C ALA A 925 19.42 -4.93 -32.50
N GLU A 926 20.71 -4.77 -32.21
CA GLU A 926 21.63 -5.89 -32.01
C GLU A 926 21.22 -6.78 -30.84
N ILE A 927 20.72 -6.18 -29.75
CA ILE A 927 20.19 -6.94 -28.61
C ILE A 927 18.96 -7.76 -29.04
N ILE A 928 18.00 -7.14 -29.74
CA ILE A 928 16.80 -7.85 -30.23
C ILE A 928 17.16 -9.00 -31.17
N GLU A 929 18.04 -8.74 -32.14
CA GLU A 929 18.49 -9.76 -33.10
C GLU A 929 19.18 -10.91 -32.37
N ALA A 930 20.06 -10.59 -31.42
CA ALA A 930 20.78 -11.60 -30.67
C ALA A 930 19.85 -12.45 -29.78
N LEU A 931 18.82 -11.84 -29.17
CA LEU A 931 17.82 -12.55 -28.35
C LEU A 931 16.83 -13.36 -29.22
N GLY A 932 16.53 -12.90 -30.43
CA GLY A 932 15.62 -13.57 -31.36
C GLY A 932 16.21 -14.82 -32.04
N SER A 933 17.52 -15.03 -31.95
CA SER A 933 18.21 -16.19 -32.52
C SER A 933 18.39 -17.31 -31.49
N SER A 934 17.83 -18.49 -31.77
CA SER A 934 17.98 -19.69 -30.93
C SER A 934 19.41 -20.26 -30.91
N GLU A 935 20.26 -19.86 -31.85
CA GLU A 935 21.68 -20.25 -31.90
C GLU A 935 22.52 -19.52 -30.84
N ASN A 936 22.09 -18.34 -30.43
CA ASN A 936 22.80 -17.51 -29.47
C ASN A 936 22.50 -17.94 -28.03
N LYS A 937 22.90 -19.16 -27.66
CA LYS A 937 22.68 -19.70 -26.32
C LYS A 937 23.59 -19.04 -25.29
N VAL A 938 23.04 -18.72 -24.12
CA VAL A 938 23.80 -18.26 -22.94
C VAL A 938 23.82 -19.37 -21.91
N ASN A 939 24.98 -19.70 -21.35
CA ASN A 939 25.05 -20.66 -20.24
C ASN A 939 24.34 -20.07 -19.01
N SER A 940 23.42 -20.81 -18.41
CA SER A 940 22.75 -20.33 -17.21
C SER A 940 23.71 -20.31 -16.02
N ASP A 941 23.70 -19.20 -15.29
CA ASP A 941 24.36 -19.12 -13.97
C ASP A 941 23.46 -19.56 -12.84
N VAL A 942 22.17 -19.73 -13.11
CA VAL A 942 21.14 -20.06 -12.11
C VAL A 942 20.85 -21.56 -12.11
N PHE A 943 20.78 -22.16 -13.29
CA PHE A 943 20.47 -23.57 -13.51
C PHE A 943 21.74 -24.36 -13.87
N GLN A 944 21.91 -25.51 -13.22
CA GLN A 944 23.02 -26.42 -13.49
C GLN A 944 22.88 -27.05 -14.89
N ASN A 945 23.93 -26.99 -15.71
CA ASN A 945 24.00 -27.62 -17.04
C ASN A 945 22.87 -27.21 -18.00
N LYS A 946 22.33 -26.01 -17.85
CA LYS A 946 21.29 -25.46 -18.72
C LYS A 946 21.81 -24.24 -19.47
N THR A 947 21.16 -23.96 -20.60
CA THR A 947 21.36 -22.74 -21.38
C THR A 947 20.07 -21.91 -21.37
N ILE A 948 20.18 -20.71 -21.92
CA ILE A 948 19.08 -19.78 -22.12
C ILE A 948 19.10 -19.36 -23.59
N SER A 949 18.02 -19.64 -24.29
CA SER A 949 17.68 -19.10 -25.60
C SER A 949 16.17 -18.92 -25.71
N PHE A 950 15.73 -18.17 -26.72
CA PHE A 950 14.32 -17.87 -26.90
C PHE A 950 13.78 -18.45 -28.21
N ALA A 951 12.57 -18.98 -28.14
CA ALA A 951 11.77 -19.35 -29.29
C ALA A 951 11.29 -18.09 -30.04
N PRO A 952 10.82 -18.23 -31.30
CA PRO A 952 10.25 -17.11 -32.06
C PRO A 952 9.08 -16.39 -31.38
N ASN A 953 8.37 -17.06 -30.45
CA ASN A 953 7.30 -16.45 -29.66
C ASN A 953 7.81 -15.70 -28.41
N GLY A 954 9.13 -15.65 -28.18
CA GLY A 954 9.76 -14.99 -27.04
C GLY A 954 9.90 -15.86 -25.79
N ASP A 955 9.44 -17.11 -25.83
CA ASP A 955 9.51 -18.02 -24.69
C ASP A 955 10.88 -18.64 -24.57
N ARG A 956 11.33 -18.89 -23.35
CA ARG A 956 12.56 -19.66 -23.13
C ARG A 956 12.41 -21.09 -23.67
N ASN A 957 13.38 -21.53 -24.48
CA ASN A 957 13.37 -22.86 -25.10
C ASN A 957 13.62 -23.98 -24.08
N GLU A 958 14.51 -23.76 -23.11
CA GLU A 958 15.09 -24.84 -22.29
C GLU A 958 14.24 -25.25 -21.06
N ILE A 959 13.13 -24.56 -20.82
CA ILE A 959 12.14 -24.95 -19.79
C ILE A 959 11.01 -25.69 -20.53
N GLU A 960 11.10 -27.01 -20.54
CA GLU A 960 10.13 -27.89 -21.21
C GLU A 960 9.15 -28.53 -20.21
N ASN A 961 9.52 -28.53 -18.93
CA ASN A 961 8.72 -28.97 -17.81
C ASN A 961 8.86 -27.97 -16.65
N ARG A 962 8.06 -28.18 -15.60
CA ARG A 962 8.15 -27.38 -14.37
C ARG A 962 8.32 -28.31 -13.19
N ILE A 963 9.03 -27.83 -12.18
CA ILE A 963 9.26 -28.57 -10.93
C ILE A 963 7.94 -28.59 -10.16
N LEU A 964 7.44 -29.77 -9.82
CA LEU A 964 6.25 -29.86 -8.98
C LEU A 964 6.65 -29.76 -7.52
N VAL A 965 6.02 -28.82 -6.82
CA VAL A 965 6.34 -28.52 -5.42
C VAL A 965 5.09 -28.55 -4.55
N THR A 966 5.30 -28.88 -3.29
CA THR A 966 4.26 -28.92 -2.25
C THR A 966 4.85 -28.36 -0.95
N PRO A 967 4.03 -27.83 -0.04
CA PRO A 967 4.47 -27.50 1.31
C PRO A 967 5.09 -28.71 2.03
N TYR A 968 6.24 -28.52 2.65
CA TYR A 968 6.91 -29.47 3.53
C TYR A 968 7.38 -28.81 4.81
N GLN A 969 7.49 -29.62 5.87
CA GLN A 969 8.15 -29.24 7.11
C GLN A 969 9.49 -29.98 7.19
N TYR A 970 10.60 -29.26 7.05
CA TYR A 970 11.95 -29.79 7.31
C TYR A 970 12.81 -28.70 7.94
N GLN A 971 12.86 -28.69 9.28
CA GLN A 971 13.51 -27.68 10.14
C GLN A 971 12.94 -26.25 10.01
N ASP A 972 12.62 -25.79 8.80
CA ASP A 972 11.90 -24.56 8.46
C ASP A 972 10.68 -24.88 7.56
N ASN A 973 9.60 -24.08 7.67
CA ASN A 973 8.41 -24.21 6.83
C ASN A 973 8.71 -23.74 5.40
N GLN A 974 8.75 -24.65 4.43
CA GLN A 974 9.17 -24.35 3.05
C GLN A 974 8.45 -25.19 2.00
N PHE A 975 8.59 -24.82 0.73
CA PHE A 975 8.21 -25.68 -0.37
C PHE A 975 9.34 -26.65 -0.72
N GLY A 976 8.98 -27.87 -1.09
CA GLY A 976 9.90 -28.89 -1.57
C GLY A 976 9.30 -29.70 -2.72
N PRO A 977 10.10 -30.56 -3.39
CA PRO A 977 9.63 -31.37 -4.50
C PRO A 977 8.55 -32.37 -4.07
N VAL A 978 7.48 -32.54 -4.86
CA VAL A 978 6.41 -33.53 -4.58
C VAL A 978 7.01 -34.95 -4.39
N PRO A 979 6.58 -35.74 -3.38
CA PRO A 979 7.21 -37.03 -3.09
C PRO A 979 7.11 -37.99 -4.27
N GLY A 980 8.21 -38.67 -4.59
CA GLY A 980 8.28 -39.60 -5.72
C GLY A 980 8.54 -38.93 -7.08
N GLU A 981 8.64 -37.60 -7.15
CA GLU A 981 9.30 -36.94 -8.27
C GLU A 981 10.83 -37.03 -8.11
N GLN A 982 11.48 -37.76 -9.02
CA GLN A 982 12.94 -37.84 -9.09
C GLN A 982 13.58 -36.67 -9.86
N SER A 983 12.77 -35.85 -10.54
CA SER A 983 13.26 -34.87 -11.52
C SER A 983 13.34 -33.47 -10.92
N CYS A 984 14.54 -33.10 -10.47
CA CYS A 984 14.94 -31.70 -10.30
C CYS A 984 15.27 -30.99 -11.63
N SER A 985 14.81 -31.54 -12.75
CA SER A 985 15.00 -30.97 -14.09
C SER A 985 13.70 -30.35 -14.58
N PRO A 986 13.55 -29.01 -14.53
CA PRO A 986 12.61 -28.29 -15.37
C PRO A 986 12.98 -28.39 -16.86
#